data_AF-A0A369JTN5-F1
#
_entry.id   AF-A0A369JTN5-F1
#
_cell.length_a   1.000
_cell.length_b   1.000
_cell.length_c   1.000
_cell.angle_alpha   90.00
_cell.angle_beta   90.00
_cell.angle_gamma   90.00
#
_symmetry.space_group_name_H-M   'P 1'
#
loop_
_entity.id
_entity.type
_entity.pdbx_description
1 polymer ?
#
loop_
_entity_poly.entity_id
_entity_poly.type
_entity_poly.pdbx_seq_one_letter_code
_entity_poly.pdbx_strand_id
1 'polypeptide(L)'
;MDDSTPPPGRSVDIELGGQEVITIDLDNLDPNPEDVLDLLKDGQCKVWVWTKLAGEYWRRGYLEAAERIARAAIESFQANGTISSLPPVYSLLANIQIAHARKAPKLILPDARQDIMKGEKLKEEYYREAAQLLNAGDRAGAESGEGAGGTLSFLTRGVQQLATRSMDDALRSFEGVLIEKPTNLVALLGKARILYARRNYREALKIFQDVLRYNPNCIPDPRIGIGLCFWALDKKAMASAAWQRSMEVNPSEWSAQLLLGLDAINASKYDNLTDTGRSNLLRDGTRLVEKAFNANQKSAAAANALCEVFVRKGDYKRALKLAERTIQFADTLTVLTEGYLRAGRVSHVEGSILQATKYYSSAIEGQPKHVLGAIGLAQMQMQNDEMAAAIHTLDTLLQPPNAQRSLEATVMLASLRAYPRPGVSSSDVAQERAKARDLFDRVVKGLEIDDVRANGQPLSKASRSIADDMDMHAEIARLWQGESLERTGKALREALRISSATGQVDPRILNNLGTLHHLEGHLTEARSLYESALTNASGLGTDAGEAMAVTILYNLARVYEDQGEESLGKSAYDKLISRHPEYVDAKIREAQMLANLNRHNEAHDLLKQCLSSQNSNLNLRAFYTYFLIQTNLPKVAKEFVFATLKDFDKHDLYSLCAAAWIMYHQARESRDTSSKGVEERRRGFQRTAEFYEKALHLDPQCAFAAQGLAIITAEDALGSLGGSVPSGSGNEEALKRLKNAREALDVFAKVRESINDGSVYFNMGHCYYACDEFDRAIESYETALTRFNDTHNISILLCLCRSWYAKATKDQSYTAINNALRYVQMAYHIQPNDKAIIYNIAMIQQKSAEMLFSINPAKRSLRDLQRVIDQAAHAQRLFASLAADKSPMVPYNRDIADQRRKYGDSMLRKGDEHLAAQRQFEAEAQARLEAARRKRQEEKERQEEVERLRMEELRKEAEKLAEERRIAREQAMEWTRDIRVESDEEREKRPKKTRKPKNDGSGDEAEPKKKRRGKLKKTLSDQGDVEDPAVFSDEDDVEKPAKKRAVKKRVVRDDDDEETAGPRKKQFKSKEMLSDTDDEMS
;
A
#
# COMPACT_ATOMS: atom_id res chain seq x y z
N MET A 1 23.62 -64.14 -4.86
CA MET A 1 24.88 -64.91 -4.92
C MET A 1 25.92 -64.08 -4.19
N ASP A 2 26.51 -64.66 -3.16
CA ASP A 2 27.93 -64.54 -2.85
C ASP A 2 28.26 -65.71 -1.90
N ASP A 3 29.51 -66.18 -1.92
CA ASP A 3 29.85 -67.46 -1.30
C ASP A 3 29.85 -67.43 0.23
N SER A 4 28.96 -68.23 0.83
CA SER A 4 29.24 -68.91 2.08
C SER A 4 29.07 -70.40 1.83
N THR A 5 30.07 -71.20 2.23
CA THR A 5 30.06 -72.65 2.05
C THR A 5 28.78 -73.24 2.66
N PRO A 6 27.97 -74.00 1.90
CA PRO A 6 26.71 -74.51 2.42
C PRO A 6 26.97 -75.46 3.60
N PRO A 7 26.09 -75.48 4.63
CA PRO A 7 26.08 -76.55 5.60
C PRO A 7 25.82 -77.90 4.89
N PRO A 8 26.16 -79.05 5.51
CA PRO A 8 25.82 -80.35 4.94
C PRO A 8 24.31 -80.44 4.63
N GLY A 9 23.99 -80.98 3.45
CA GLY A 9 22.74 -80.75 2.73
C GLY A 9 21.48 -80.94 3.55
N ARG A 10 20.53 -80.02 3.42
CA ARG A 10 19.29 -80.01 4.20
C ARG A 10 18.25 -80.89 3.53
N SER A 11 18.14 -82.16 3.94
CA SER A 11 17.14 -83.07 3.39
C SER A 11 15.81 -83.15 4.17
N VAL A 12 14.83 -83.80 3.55
CA VAL A 12 13.66 -84.46 4.16
C VAL A 12 13.58 -85.87 3.60
N ASP A 13 13.62 -86.87 4.47
CA ASP A 13 13.37 -88.26 4.10
C ASP A 13 11.87 -88.57 4.23
N ILE A 14 11.30 -89.18 3.19
CA ILE A 14 9.91 -89.65 3.11
C ILE A 14 9.90 -91.18 3.02
N GLU A 15 9.20 -91.83 3.93
CA GLU A 15 9.00 -93.29 3.95
C GLU A 15 7.77 -93.66 3.11
N LEU A 16 7.96 -94.38 2.00
CA LEU A 16 6.86 -94.96 1.21
C LEU A 16 6.62 -96.41 1.62
N GLY A 17 5.37 -96.73 1.99
CA GLY A 17 4.91 -98.10 2.28
C GLY A 17 5.64 -98.85 3.40
N GLY A 18 6.56 -98.21 4.13
CA GLY A 18 7.44 -98.85 5.10
C GLY A 18 8.59 -99.67 4.51
N GLN A 19 8.93 -99.48 3.22
CA GLN A 19 10.04 -100.22 2.56
C GLN A 19 10.98 -99.34 1.72
N GLU A 20 10.52 -98.21 1.18
CA GLU A 20 11.38 -97.28 0.42
C GLU A 20 11.50 -95.93 1.13
N VAL A 21 12.68 -95.31 1.04
CA VAL A 21 12.96 -93.99 1.64
C VAL A 21 13.46 -93.04 0.56
N ILE A 22 12.72 -91.97 0.32
CA ILE A 22 13.04 -90.96 -0.69
C ILE A 22 13.51 -89.68 -0.01
N THR A 23 14.79 -89.35 -0.20
CA THR A 23 15.45 -88.16 0.32
C THR A 23 15.23 -86.97 -0.62
N ILE A 24 14.36 -86.04 -0.23
CA ILE A 24 14.17 -84.76 -0.92
C ILE A 24 15.24 -83.76 -0.46
N ASP A 25 15.99 -83.19 -1.39
CA ASP A 25 16.92 -82.08 -1.13
C ASP A 25 16.17 -80.73 -1.07
N LEU A 26 16.14 -80.10 0.12
CA LEU A 26 15.51 -78.79 0.31
C LEU A 26 16.35 -77.65 -0.27
N ASP A 27 17.62 -77.91 -0.56
CA ASP A 27 18.55 -76.95 -1.15
C ASP A 27 18.43 -76.91 -2.69
N ASN A 28 17.75 -77.89 -3.33
CA ASN A 28 17.44 -77.95 -4.77
C ASN A 28 15.97 -78.28 -5.14
N LEU A 29 14.99 -77.67 -4.46
CA LEU A 29 13.55 -77.83 -4.78
C LEU A 29 13.15 -77.17 -6.13
N ASP A 30 12.41 -77.91 -6.96
CA ASP A 30 11.78 -77.43 -8.20
C ASP A 30 10.61 -76.45 -7.92
N PRO A 31 10.41 -75.39 -8.72
CA PRO A 31 9.26 -74.47 -8.59
C PRO A 31 7.87 -75.14 -8.64
N ASN A 32 7.71 -76.27 -9.33
CA ASN A 32 6.46 -77.01 -9.41
C ASN A 32 6.44 -78.14 -8.35
N PRO A 33 5.45 -78.17 -7.44
CA PRO A 33 5.42 -79.13 -6.35
C PRO A 33 4.66 -80.42 -6.66
N GLU A 34 4.18 -80.69 -7.89
CA GLU A 34 3.30 -81.84 -8.15
C GLU A 34 3.96 -83.19 -7.80
N ASP A 35 5.20 -83.41 -8.23
CA ASP A 35 5.99 -84.61 -7.87
C ASP A 35 6.14 -84.75 -6.33
N VAL A 36 6.28 -83.63 -5.62
CA VAL A 36 6.39 -83.57 -4.16
C VAL A 36 5.02 -83.78 -3.48
N LEU A 37 3.93 -83.31 -4.10
CA LEU A 37 2.55 -83.48 -3.63
C LEU A 37 2.13 -84.95 -3.68
N ASP A 38 2.47 -85.66 -4.75
CA ASP A 38 2.13 -87.08 -4.89
C ASP A 38 2.94 -87.95 -3.92
N LEU A 39 4.25 -87.72 -3.80
CA LEU A 39 5.09 -88.35 -2.77
C LEU A 39 4.56 -88.13 -1.33
N LEU A 40 4.03 -86.93 -1.03
CA LEU A 40 3.48 -86.61 0.29
C LEU A 40 2.11 -87.27 0.56
N LYS A 41 1.29 -87.46 -0.48
CA LYS A 41 0.01 -88.21 -0.40
C LYS A 41 0.29 -89.71 -0.20
N ASP A 42 1.12 -90.29 -1.05
CA ASP A 42 1.39 -91.73 -1.09
C ASP A 42 2.14 -92.21 0.16
N GLY A 43 3.08 -91.40 0.67
CA GLY A 43 3.77 -91.65 1.93
C GLY A 43 2.96 -91.34 3.20
N GLN A 44 1.70 -90.91 3.09
CA GLN A 44 0.82 -90.49 4.19
C GLN A 44 1.53 -89.61 5.25
N CYS A 45 2.32 -88.65 4.77
CA CYS A 45 3.34 -87.98 5.58
C CYS A 45 2.76 -87.19 6.77
N LYS A 46 3.46 -87.20 7.92
CA LYS A 46 3.09 -86.44 9.13
C LYS A 46 3.07 -84.92 8.87
N VAL A 47 2.18 -84.17 9.54
CA VAL A 47 2.00 -82.70 9.36
C VAL A 47 3.29 -81.88 9.39
N TRP A 48 4.28 -82.25 10.21
CA TRP A 48 5.55 -81.54 10.27
C TRP A 48 6.35 -81.60 8.95
N VAL A 49 6.18 -82.66 8.16
CA VAL A 49 6.81 -82.84 6.84
C VAL A 49 6.21 -81.87 5.83
N TRP A 50 4.88 -81.88 5.70
CA TRP A 50 4.12 -80.95 4.85
C TRP A 50 4.43 -79.49 5.18
N THR A 51 4.42 -79.12 6.47
CA THR A 51 4.68 -77.75 6.91
C THR A 51 6.15 -77.34 6.79
N LYS A 52 7.11 -78.27 6.94
CA LYS A 52 8.53 -78.04 6.63
C LYS A 52 8.72 -77.76 5.14
N LEU A 53 8.21 -78.62 4.26
CA LEU A 53 8.34 -78.45 2.81
C LEU A 53 7.66 -77.16 2.30
N ALA A 54 6.39 -76.92 2.65
CA ALA A 54 5.71 -75.67 2.29
C ALA A 54 6.43 -74.42 2.86
N GLY A 55 7.06 -74.53 4.04
CA GLY A 55 7.90 -73.48 4.62
C GLY A 55 9.21 -73.22 3.87
N GLU A 56 9.84 -74.23 3.27
CA GLU A 56 11.02 -74.08 2.41
C GLU A 56 10.65 -73.53 1.02
N TYR A 57 9.57 -74.02 0.40
CA TYR A 57 8.98 -73.44 -0.81
C TYR A 57 8.65 -71.95 -0.62
N TRP A 58 8.05 -71.58 0.52
CA TRP A 58 7.81 -70.18 0.87
C TRP A 58 9.11 -69.39 1.02
N ARG A 59 10.16 -69.95 1.66
CA ARG A 59 11.45 -69.26 1.81
C ARG A 59 12.18 -69.04 0.47
N ARG A 60 12.03 -69.95 -0.50
CA ARG A 60 12.48 -69.76 -1.90
C ARG A 60 11.68 -68.68 -2.65
N GLY A 61 10.51 -68.30 -2.14
CA GLY A 61 9.60 -67.33 -2.75
C GLY A 61 8.54 -67.95 -3.65
N TYR A 62 8.49 -69.28 -3.77
CA TYR A 62 7.52 -70.05 -4.56
C TYR A 62 6.17 -70.13 -3.82
N LEU A 63 5.52 -68.98 -3.66
CA LEU A 63 4.31 -68.81 -2.85
C LEU A 63 3.15 -69.71 -3.30
N GLU A 64 2.87 -69.77 -4.61
CA GLU A 64 1.77 -70.57 -5.17
C GLU A 64 1.98 -72.08 -5.01
N ALA A 65 3.25 -72.52 -4.98
CA ALA A 65 3.60 -73.90 -4.70
C ALA A 65 3.46 -74.22 -3.20
N ALA A 66 3.92 -73.32 -2.31
CA ALA A 66 3.70 -73.43 -0.88
C ALA A 66 2.20 -73.42 -0.51
N GLU A 67 1.39 -72.62 -1.21
CA GLU A 67 -0.06 -72.61 -1.10
C GLU A 67 -0.68 -73.94 -1.54
N ARG A 68 -0.29 -74.49 -2.71
CA ARG A 68 -0.75 -75.81 -3.16
C ARG A 68 -0.43 -76.91 -2.15
N ILE A 69 0.81 -76.99 -1.65
CA ILE A 69 1.22 -77.97 -0.63
C ILE A 69 0.38 -77.82 0.65
N ALA A 70 0.15 -76.59 1.12
CA ALA A 70 -0.63 -76.36 2.34
C ALA A 70 -2.15 -76.60 2.16
N ARG A 71 -2.71 -76.41 0.96
CA ARG A 71 -4.11 -76.78 0.64
C ARG A 71 -4.27 -78.30 0.53
N ALA A 72 -3.41 -78.97 -0.23
CA ALA A 72 -3.43 -80.43 -0.39
C ALA A 72 -3.22 -81.18 0.94
N ALA A 73 -2.41 -80.63 1.85
CA ALA A 73 -2.30 -81.14 3.22
C ALA A 73 -3.65 -81.13 3.95
N ILE A 74 -4.38 -80.01 3.90
CA ILE A 74 -5.71 -79.88 4.54
C ILE A 74 -6.68 -80.93 3.97
N GLU A 75 -6.71 -81.08 2.65
CA GLU A 75 -7.55 -82.07 1.95
C GLU A 75 -7.19 -83.51 2.35
N SER A 76 -5.90 -83.85 2.40
CA SER A 76 -5.41 -85.18 2.78
C SER A 76 -5.74 -85.56 4.23
N PHE A 77 -5.47 -84.68 5.21
CA PHE A 77 -5.78 -84.97 6.62
C PHE A 77 -7.29 -84.92 6.93
N GLN A 78 -8.08 -84.16 6.16
CA GLN A 78 -9.55 -84.21 6.26
C GLN A 78 -10.10 -85.54 5.73
N ALA A 79 -9.62 -86.03 4.57
CA ALA A 79 -9.98 -87.35 4.05
C ALA A 79 -9.58 -88.48 5.02
N ASN A 80 -8.42 -88.36 5.66
CA ASN A 80 -7.90 -89.30 6.66
C ASN A 80 -8.45 -89.05 8.09
N GLY A 81 -9.47 -88.20 8.28
CA GLY A 81 -10.15 -87.95 9.55
C GLY A 81 -9.29 -87.36 10.69
N THR A 82 -8.06 -86.93 10.41
CA THR A 82 -7.01 -86.58 11.39
C THR A 82 -6.94 -85.07 11.65
N ILE A 83 -8.13 -84.45 11.73
CA ILE A 83 -8.38 -83.00 11.78
C ILE A 83 -7.62 -82.29 12.92
N SER A 84 -7.44 -82.97 14.06
CA SER A 84 -6.73 -82.45 15.23
C SER A 84 -5.31 -81.97 14.97
N SER A 85 -4.65 -82.56 13.97
CA SER A 85 -3.27 -82.24 13.60
C SER A 85 -3.12 -80.99 12.72
N LEU A 86 -4.22 -80.42 12.20
CA LEU A 86 -4.21 -79.33 11.22
C LEU A 86 -3.91 -77.89 11.69
N PRO A 87 -4.04 -77.46 12.96
CA PRO A 87 -3.82 -76.05 13.35
C PRO A 87 -2.49 -75.41 12.90
N PRO A 88 -1.33 -76.12 12.84
CA PRO A 88 -0.10 -75.60 12.24
C PRO A 88 -0.20 -75.36 10.73
N VAL A 89 -0.95 -76.20 10.00
CA VAL A 89 -1.16 -76.07 8.54
C VAL A 89 -2.02 -74.83 8.24
N TYR A 90 -3.12 -74.65 8.98
CA TYR A 90 -3.94 -73.43 8.88
C TYR A 90 -3.14 -72.16 9.23
N SER A 91 -2.28 -72.23 10.25
CA SER A 91 -1.39 -71.12 10.61
C SER A 91 -0.36 -70.81 9.51
N LEU A 92 0.21 -71.83 8.86
CA LEU A 92 1.14 -71.65 7.75
C LEU A 92 0.42 -71.07 6.52
N LEU A 93 -0.73 -71.62 6.12
CA LEU A 93 -1.50 -71.13 4.98
C LEU A 93 -1.98 -69.69 5.20
N ALA A 94 -2.42 -69.32 6.41
CA ALA A 94 -2.76 -67.93 6.75
C ALA A 94 -1.54 -66.99 6.61
N ASN A 95 -0.34 -67.41 7.00
CA ASN A 95 0.90 -66.65 6.79
C ASN A 95 1.25 -66.51 5.29
N ILE A 96 1.01 -67.55 4.48
CA ILE A 96 1.18 -67.51 3.02
C ILE A 96 0.19 -66.53 2.39
N GLN A 97 -1.09 -66.55 2.78
CA GLN A 97 -2.07 -65.54 2.30
C GLN A 97 -1.69 -64.12 2.72
N ILE A 98 -1.14 -63.91 3.92
CA ILE A 98 -0.59 -62.62 4.34
C ILE A 98 0.65 -62.22 3.49
N ALA A 99 1.43 -63.18 2.99
CA ALA A 99 2.54 -62.92 2.07
C ALA A 99 2.04 -62.56 0.65
N HIS A 100 0.97 -63.18 0.15
CA HIS A 100 0.27 -62.74 -1.07
C HIS A 100 -0.31 -61.32 -0.89
N ALA A 101 -0.97 -61.03 0.23
CA ALA A 101 -1.52 -59.70 0.53
C ALA A 101 -0.44 -58.59 0.53
N ARG A 102 0.80 -58.89 0.91
CA ARG A 102 1.93 -57.94 0.81
C ARG A 102 2.34 -57.64 -0.64
N LYS A 103 2.02 -58.53 -1.59
CA LYS A 103 2.24 -58.39 -3.03
C LYS A 103 0.96 -58.03 -3.82
N ALA A 104 -0.19 -57.90 -3.16
CA ALA A 104 -1.48 -57.63 -3.82
C ALA A 104 -1.74 -56.11 -3.96
N PRO A 105 -2.41 -55.65 -5.04
CA PRO A 105 -2.91 -54.28 -5.13
C PRO A 105 -3.95 -54.04 -4.03
N LYS A 106 -3.96 -52.82 -3.49
CA LYS A 106 -4.96 -52.38 -2.50
C LYS A 106 -6.18 -51.75 -3.17
N LEU A 107 -5.99 -51.17 -4.34
CA LEU A 107 -7.02 -50.66 -5.24
C LEU A 107 -6.63 -51.09 -6.66
N ILE A 108 -7.62 -51.41 -7.49
CA ILE A 108 -7.44 -51.57 -8.94
C ILE A 108 -8.14 -50.40 -9.62
N LEU A 109 -7.44 -49.67 -10.48
CA LEU A 109 -7.99 -48.50 -11.15
C LEU A 109 -8.83 -48.94 -12.38
N PRO A 110 -10.12 -48.56 -12.47
CA PRO A 110 -10.99 -49.00 -13.56
C PRO A 110 -10.63 -48.35 -14.92
N ASP A 111 -10.06 -47.14 -14.90
CA ASP A 111 -9.69 -46.34 -16.07
C ASP A 111 -8.17 -46.13 -16.23
N ALA A 112 -7.35 -47.05 -15.70
CA ALA A 112 -5.90 -47.04 -15.87
C ALA A 112 -5.48 -47.09 -17.36
N ARG A 113 -4.58 -46.17 -17.77
CA ARG A 113 -4.07 -46.04 -19.14
C ARG A 113 -2.80 -46.85 -19.40
N GLN A 114 -2.01 -47.17 -18.36
CA GLN A 114 -0.67 -47.75 -18.51
C GLN A 114 -0.39 -48.96 -17.59
N ASP A 115 -0.95 -49.00 -16.38
CA ASP A 115 -0.75 -50.07 -15.40
C ASP A 115 -2.04 -50.87 -15.12
N ILE A 116 -2.57 -51.45 -16.19
CA ILE A 116 -3.83 -52.22 -16.24
C ILE A 116 -3.66 -53.59 -15.55
N MET A 117 -4.37 -53.81 -14.43
CA MET A 117 -4.31 -55.05 -13.64
C MET A 117 -5.61 -55.87 -13.75
N LYS A 118 -5.82 -56.53 -14.89
CA LYS A 118 -6.97 -57.43 -15.08
C LYS A 118 -6.64 -58.84 -14.57
N GLY A 119 -7.19 -59.21 -13.41
CA GLY A 119 -7.10 -60.57 -12.85
C GLY A 119 -6.30 -60.71 -11.54
N GLU A 120 -5.69 -59.64 -11.02
CA GLU A 120 -5.10 -59.66 -9.67
C GLU A 120 -6.20 -59.56 -8.59
N LYS A 121 -6.08 -60.36 -7.52
CA LYS A 121 -6.95 -60.27 -6.33
C LYS A 121 -6.63 -59.03 -5.50
N LEU A 122 -7.64 -58.50 -4.79
CA LEU A 122 -7.43 -57.37 -3.88
C LEU A 122 -6.79 -57.81 -2.55
N LYS A 123 -5.94 -56.94 -2.00
CA LYS A 123 -5.25 -57.12 -0.72
C LYS A 123 -6.16 -57.46 0.47
N GLU A 124 -7.39 -56.96 0.47
CA GLU A 124 -8.37 -57.28 1.52
C GLU A 124 -8.90 -58.72 1.43
N GLU A 125 -9.03 -59.27 0.23
CA GLU A 125 -9.53 -60.65 0.02
C GLU A 125 -8.57 -61.66 0.62
N TYR A 126 -7.26 -61.49 0.37
CA TYR A 126 -6.21 -62.29 1.00
C TYR A 126 -6.19 -62.18 2.54
N TYR A 127 -6.47 -60.99 3.11
CA TYR A 127 -6.61 -60.85 4.56
C TYR A 127 -7.89 -61.51 5.12
N ARG A 128 -8.96 -61.55 4.32
CA ARG A 128 -10.23 -62.22 4.64
C ARG A 128 -10.08 -63.75 4.62
N GLU A 129 -9.42 -64.28 3.59
CA GLU A 129 -9.02 -65.70 3.50
C GLU A 129 -8.10 -66.08 4.68
N ALA A 130 -7.08 -65.27 4.99
CA ALA A 130 -6.20 -65.50 6.15
C ALA A 130 -6.96 -65.53 7.49
N ALA A 131 -7.95 -64.65 7.69
CA ALA A 131 -8.78 -64.64 8.89
C ALA A 131 -9.70 -65.87 8.99
N GLN A 132 -10.29 -66.30 7.87
CA GLN A 132 -11.11 -67.52 7.81
C GLN A 132 -10.29 -68.77 8.14
N LEU A 133 -9.06 -68.86 7.61
CA LEU A 133 -8.12 -69.95 7.87
C LEU A 133 -7.72 -70.05 9.35
N LEU A 134 -7.38 -68.91 9.99
CA LEU A 134 -7.10 -68.90 11.44
C LEU A 134 -8.30 -69.37 12.24
N ASN A 135 -9.50 -68.85 11.96
CA ASN A 135 -10.72 -69.25 12.65
C ASN A 135 -11.10 -70.73 12.40
N ALA A 136 -10.62 -71.36 11.32
CA ALA A 136 -10.74 -72.80 11.10
C ALA A 136 -9.73 -73.61 11.93
N GLY A 137 -8.47 -73.14 12.02
CA GLY A 137 -7.45 -73.74 12.87
C GLY A 137 -7.78 -73.66 14.36
N ASP A 138 -8.39 -72.57 14.82
CA ASP A 138 -8.84 -72.44 16.21
C ASP A 138 -9.94 -73.46 16.58
N ARG A 139 -10.88 -73.73 15.66
CA ARG A 139 -11.92 -74.75 15.85
C ARG A 139 -11.34 -76.15 15.92
N ALA A 140 -10.49 -76.51 14.95
CA ALA A 140 -9.80 -77.80 14.93
C ALA A 140 -8.95 -78.03 16.20
N GLY A 141 -8.32 -76.97 16.73
CA GLY A 141 -7.64 -77.04 18.03
C GLY A 141 -8.60 -77.29 19.19
N ALA A 142 -9.66 -76.48 19.32
CA ALA A 142 -10.63 -76.59 20.40
C ALA A 142 -11.38 -77.95 20.43
N GLU A 143 -11.66 -78.53 19.26
CA GLU A 143 -12.23 -79.87 19.09
C GLU A 143 -11.29 -80.99 19.57
N SER A 144 -9.99 -80.70 19.71
CA SER A 144 -8.94 -81.67 20.08
C SER A 144 -8.60 -81.69 21.58
N GLY A 145 -9.21 -80.84 22.39
CA GLY A 145 -8.92 -80.72 23.82
C GLY A 145 -7.61 -79.99 24.17
N GLU A 146 -6.73 -79.74 23.19
CA GLU A 146 -5.68 -78.74 23.33
C GLU A 146 -6.31 -77.34 23.39
N GLY A 147 -5.96 -76.56 24.42
CA GLY A 147 -6.51 -75.21 24.63
C GLY A 147 -6.28 -74.30 23.42
N ALA A 148 -7.25 -73.42 23.15
CA ALA A 148 -7.32 -72.64 21.92
C ALA A 148 -6.07 -71.76 21.64
N GLY A 149 -5.16 -72.32 20.82
CA GLY A 149 -4.00 -71.62 20.25
C GLY A 149 -2.69 -71.83 21.02
N GLY A 150 -1.86 -72.77 20.58
CA GLY A 150 -0.43 -72.73 20.92
C GLY A 150 0.25 -71.47 20.36
N THR A 151 1.46 -71.13 20.85
CA THR A 151 2.17 -69.86 20.57
C THR A 151 2.16 -69.42 19.10
N LEU A 152 2.19 -70.36 18.15
CA LEU A 152 2.16 -70.10 16.70
C LEU A 152 0.84 -69.48 16.21
N SER A 153 -0.32 -69.88 16.76
CA SER A 153 -1.61 -69.27 16.40
C SER A 153 -1.68 -67.84 16.91
N PHE A 154 -1.36 -67.57 18.18
CA PHE A 154 -1.29 -66.21 18.72
C PHE A 154 -0.30 -65.32 17.96
N LEU A 155 0.86 -65.83 17.58
CA LEU A 155 1.83 -65.08 16.79
C LEU A 155 1.29 -64.74 15.39
N THR A 156 0.65 -65.71 14.71
CA THR A 156 0.06 -65.50 13.38
C THR A 156 -1.15 -64.56 13.44
N ARG A 157 -2.00 -64.68 14.47
CA ARG A 157 -3.10 -63.74 14.74
C ARG A 157 -2.56 -62.33 14.96
N GLY A 158 -1.52 -62.15 15.76
CA GLY A 158 -0.88 -60.85 15.97
C GLY A 158 -0.35 -60.25 14.66
N VAL A 159 0.26 -61.05 13.79
CA VAL A 159 0.71 -60.62 12.45
C VAL A 159 -0.48 -60.28 11.53
N GLN A 160 -1.57 -61.03 11.57
CA GLN A 160 -2.80 -60.78 10.80
C GLN A 160 -3.48 -59.47 11.25
N GLN A 161 -3.68 -59.30 12.56
CA GLN A 161 -4.26 -58.10 13.18
C GLN A 161 -3.41 -56.85 12.90
N LEU A 162 -2.07 -56.98 12.94
CA LEU A 162 -1.15 -55.91 12.58
C LEU A 162 -1.24 -55.53 11.09
N ALA A 163 -1.52 -56.51 10.23
CA ALA A 163 -1.69 -56.31 8.78
C ALA A 163 -3.03 -55.65 8.43
N THR A 164 -4.11 -55.94 9.18
CA THR A 164 -5.43 -55.29 9.07
C THR A 164 -5.55 -53.98 9.87
N ARG A 165 -4.50 -53.58 10.60
CA ARG A 165 -4.44 -52.39 11.48
C ARG A 165 -5.24 -52.45 12.78
N SER A 166 -5.65 -53.64 13.22
CA SER A 166 -6.20 -53.89 14.56
C SER A 166 -5.07 -53.81 15.63
N MET A 167 -4.46 -52.64 15.78
CA MET A 167 -3.21 -52.42 16.53
C MET A 167 -3.28 -52.87 17.99
N ASP A 168 -4.43 -52.65 18.63
CA ASP A 168 -4.59 -52.94 20.07
C ASP A 168 -4.79 -54.44 20.32
N ASP A 169 -5.44 -55.14 19.39
CA ASP A 169 -5.60 -56.59 19.42
C ASP A 169 -4.29 -57.29 19.07
N ALA A 170 -3.59 -56.79 18.04
CA ALA A 170 -2.26 -57.24 17.66
C ALA A 170 -1.28 -57.11 18.83
N LEU A 171 -1.34 -56.00 19.59
CA LEU A 171 -0.48 -55.81 20.76
C LEU A 171 -0.78 -56.85 21.84
N ARG A 172 -2.05 -57.09 22.18
CA ARG A 172 -2.43 -58.13 23.16
C ARG A 172 -1.96 -59.52 22.71
N SER A 173 -2.10 -59.86 21.43
CA SER A 173 -1.61 -61.12 20.85
C SER A 173 -0.08 -61.26 20.94
N PHE A 174 0.69 -60.21 20.64
CA PHE A 174 2.15 -60.24 20.78
C PHE A 174 2.59 -60.25 22.25
N GLU A 175 1.89 -59.53 23.14
CA GLU A 175 2.22 -59.51 24.57
C GLU A 175 1.93 -60.84 25.25
N GLY A 176 0.86 -61.56 24.87
CA GLY A 176 0.65 -62.96 25.29
C GLY A 176 1.81 -63.87 24.90
N VAL A 177 2.29 -63.79 23.65
CA VAL A 177 3.47 -64.53 23.19
C VAL A 177 4.75 -64.13 23.95
N LEU A 178 4.90 -62.86 24.33
CA LEU A 178 6.07 -62.38 25.10
C LEU A 178 6.02 -62.75 26.58
N ILE A 179 4.84 -63.04 27.15
CA ILE A 179 4.71 -63.62 28.49
C ILE A 179 5.22 -65.06 28.51
N GLU A 180 4.88 -65.87 27.49
CA GLU A 180 5.44 -67.23 27.35
C GLU A 180 6.93 -67.22 26.99
N LYS A 181 7.33 -66.36 26.04
CA LYS A 181 8.65 -66.37 25.38
C LYS A 181 9.17 -64.94 25.19
N PRO A 182 9.75 -64.31 26.23
CA PRO A 182 10.19 -62.90 26.20
C PRO A 182 11.19 -62.54 25.10
N THR A 183 11.95 -63.51 24.60
CA THR A 183 12.96 -63.36 23.53
C THR A 183 12.42 -63.60 22.12
N ASN A 184 11.11 -63.79 21.93
CA ASN A 184 10.52 -64.05 20.61
C ASN A 184 10.67 -62.84 19.67
N LEU A 185 11.63 -62.92 18.75
CA LEU A 185 12.01 -61.86 17.81
C LEU A 185 10.82 -61.32 17.01
N VAL A 186 9.90 -62.18 16.57
CA VAL A 186 8.75 -61.78 15.74
C VAL A 186 7.73 -61.00 16.56
N ALA A 187 7.48 -61.40 17.81
CA ALA A 187 6.61 -60.67 18.72
C ALA A 187 7.23 -59.34 19.19
N LEU A 188 8.54 -59.30 19.44
CA LEU A 188 9.29 -58.07 19.72
C LEU A 188 9.23 -57.09 18.54
N LEU A 189 9.46 -57.55 17.30
CA LEU A 189 9.33 -56.73 16.09
C LEU A 189 7.89 -56.24 15.87
N GLY A 190 6.89 -57.07 16.13
CA GLY A 190 5.47 -56.71 16.10
C GLY A 190 5.16 -55.57 17.09
N LYS A 191 5.55 -55.73 18.35
CA LYS A 191 5.39 -54.71 19.41
C LYS A 191 6.15 -53.42 19.07
N ALA A 192 7.39 -53.49 18.61
CA ALA A 192 8.18 -52.32 18.20
C ALA A 192 7.51 -51.54 17.05
N ARG A 193 6.95 -52.24 16.05
CA ARG A 193 6.21 -51.64 14.94
C ARG A 193 4.90 -50.98 15.39
N ILE A 194 4.19 -51.56 16.35
CA ILE A 194 2.98 -50.96 16.95
C ILE A 194 3.34 -49.69 17.74
N LEU A 195 4.40 -49.72 18.55
CA LEU A 195 4.88 -48.54 19.29
C LEU A 195 5.32 -47.40 18.35
N TYR A 196 6.01 -47.72 17.25
CA TYR A 196 6.35 -46.76 16.20
C TYR A 196 5.10 -46.13 15.57
N ALA A 197 4.08 -46.94 15.25
CA ALA A 197 2.81 -46.45 14.70
C ALA A 197 2.03 -45.56 15.69
N ARG A 198 2.08 -45.88 17.00
CA ARG A 198 1.57 -45.05 18.11
C ARG A 198 2.46 -43.83 18.44
N ARG A 199 3.49 -43.55 17.63
CA ARG A 199 4.48 -42.46 17.80
C ARG A 199 5.37 -42.55 19.04
N ASN A 200 5.40 -43.68 19.75
CA ASN A 200 6.35 -43.89 20.85
C ASN A 200 7.72 -44.35 20.32
N TYR A 201 8.40 -43.44 19.62
CA TYR A 201 9.66 -43.71 18.93
C TYR A 201 10.80 -44.09 19.89
N ARG A 202 10.75 -43.65 21.15
CA ARG A 202 11.80 -43.93 22.15
C ARG A 202 11.77 -45.37 22.65
N GLU A 203 10.57 -45.92 22.90
CA GLU A 203 10.44 -47.33 23.28
C GLU A 203 10.56 -48.26 22.08
N ALA A 204 10.00 -47.89 20.92
CA ALA A 204 10.18 -48.64 19.68
C ALA A 204 11.67 -48.82 19.34
N LEU A 205 12.47 -47.74 19.45
CA LEU A 205 13.92 -47.78 19.24
C LEU A 205 14.62 -48.77 20.17
N LYS A 206 14.29 -48.79 21.46
CA LYS A 206 14.85 -49.76 22.42
C LYS A 206 14.55 -51.20 22.00
N ILE A 207 13.29 -51.51 21.70
CA ILE A 207 12.91 -52.89 21.32
C ILE A 207 13.57 -53.31 19.99
N PHE A 208 13.69 -52.43 19.00
CA PHE A 208 14.46 -52.74 17.79
C PHE A 208 15.95 -52.96 18.06
N GLN A 209 16.55 -52.21 18.99
CA GLN A 209 17.93 -52.43 19.43
C GLN A 209 18.09 -53.76 20.19
N ASP A 210 17.14 -54.14 21.03
CA ASP A 210 17.16 -55.43 21.74
C ASP A 210 16.96 -56.63 20.80
N VAL A 211 16.08 -56.53 19.79
CA VAL A 211 15.99 -57.53 18.71
C VAL A 211 17.34 -57.70 18.00
N LEU A 212 18.04 -56.60 17.70
CA LEU A 212 19.36 -56.63 17.06
C LEU A 212 20.45 -57.22 17.98
N ARG A 213 20.31 -57.07 19.31
CA ARG A 213 21.20 -57.71 20.31
C ARG A 213 20.94 -59.22 20.42
N TYR A 214 19.69 -59.66 20.33
CA TYR A 214 19.33 -61.08 20.35
C TYR A 214 19.66 -61.82 19.05
N ASN A 215 19.54 -61.15 17.89
CA ASN A 215 19.98 -61.69 16.61
C ASN A 215 20.47 -60.58 15.65
N PRO A 216 21.80 -60.41 15.48
CA PRO A 216 22.38 -59.42 14.57
C PRO A 216 21.99 -59.58 13.09
N ASN A 217 21.61 -60.79 12.68
CA ASN A 217 21.25 -61.15 11.30
C ASN A 217 19.75 -61.48 11.18
N CYS A 218 18.91 -60.88 12.02
CA CYS A 218 17.46 -61.03 11.95
C CYS A 218 16.89 -60.49 10.63
N ILE A 219 15.93 -61.22 10.05
CA ILE A 219 15.15 -60.82 8.87
C ILE A 219 13.67 -60.80 9.26
N PRO A 220 12.90 -59.71 9.04
CA PRO A 220 13.32 -58.43 8.48
C PRO A 220 14.32 -57.67 9.36
N ASP A 221 15.19 -56.88 8.74
CA ASP A 221 16.31 -56.21 9.44
C ASP A 221 15.82 -55.11 10.41
N PRO A 222 16.04 -55.24 11.74
CA PRO A 222 15.64 -54.24 12.71
C PRO A 222 16.34 -52.89 12.51
N ARG A 223 17.48 -52.82 11.81
CA ARG A 223 18.19 -51.56 11.49
C ARG A 223 17.32 -50.58 10.70
N ILE A 224 16.38 -51.08 9.88
CA ILE A 224 15.40 -50.24 9.18
C ILE A 224 14.50 -49.52 10.20
N GLY A 225 13.98 -50.26 11.19
CA GLY A 225 13.15 -49.73 12.27
C GLY A 225 13.91 -48.77 13.18
N ILE A 226 15.17 -49.07 13.51
CA ILE A 226 16.09 -48.16 14.21
C ILE A 226 16.24 -46.83 13.45
N GLY A 227 16.52 -46.88 12.16
CA GLY A 227 16.69 -45.68 11.35
C GLY A 227 15.39 -44.87 11.21
N LEU A 228 14.24 -45.53 11.04
CA LEU A 228 12.93 -44.85 11.05
C LEU A 228 12.63 -44.18 12.39
N CYS A 229 12.99 -44.80 13.52
CA CYS A 229 12.87 -44.17 14.84
C CYS A 229 13.81 -42.97 14.99
N PHE A 230 15.06 -43.04 14.50
CA PHE A 230 15.98 -41.90 14.51
C PHE A 230 15.48 -40.76 13.61
N TRP A 231 14.93 -41.05 12.45
CA TRP A 231 14.33 -40.06 11.55
C TRP A 231 13.15 -39.34 12.21
N ALA A 232 12.26 -40.09 12.87
CA ALA A 232 11.13 -39.53 13.62
C ALA A 232 11.54 -38.77 14.90
N LEU A 233 12.80 -38.91 15.34
CA LEU A 233 13.43 -38.14 16.41
C LEU A 233 14.36 -37.02 15.88
N ASP A 234 14.24 -36.68 14.59
CA ASP A 234 15.05 -35.72 13.82
C ASP A 234 16.57 -35.95 13.81
N LYS A 235 17.02 -37.16 14.19
CA LYS A 235 18.42 -37.57 14.19
C LYS A 235 18.82 -38.14 12.82
N LYS A 236 18.61 -37.36 11.75
CA LYS A 236 18.75 -37.79 10.35
C LYS A 236 20.06 -38.54 10.06
N ALA A 237 21.22 -37.99 10.47
CA ALA A 237 22.52 -38.65 10.27
C ALA A 237 22.62 -40.05 10.91
N MET A 238 21.95 -40.29 12.05
CA MET A 238 21.90 -41.61 12.68
C MET A 238 20.92 -42.56 11.95
N ALA A 239 19.88 -42.02 11.31
CA ALA A 239 18.97 -42.78 10.46
C ALA A 239 19.69 -43.27 9.19
N SER A 240 20.36 -42.37 8.47
CA SER A 240 21.12 -42.70 7.26
C SER A 240 22.25 -43.69 7.57
N ALA A 241 22.96 -43.55 8.68
CA ALA A 241 23.96 -44.53 9.13
C ALA A 241 23.35 -45.92 9.44
N ALA A 242 22.17 -45.98 10.07
CA ALA A 242 21.49 -47.25 10.35
C ALA A 242 21.03 -47.95 9.05
N TRP A 243 20.52 -47.19 8.07
CA TRP A 243 20.13 -47.73 6.76
C TRP A 243 21.34 -48.13 5.92
N GLN A 244 22.44 -47.37 5.96
CA GLN A 244 23.70 -47.77 5.32
C GLN A 244 24.22 -49.09 5.90
N ARG A 245 24.24 -49.25 7.23
CA ARG A 245 24.65 -50.52 7.84
C ARG A 245 23.69 -51.67 7.55
N SER A 246 22.41 -51.40 7.30
CA SER A 246 21.45 -52.39 6.81
C SER A 246 21.77 -52.84 5.39
N MET A 247 22.10 -51.90 4.50
CA MET A 247 22.53 -52.19 3.11
C MET A 247 23.88 -52.93 3.05
N GLU A 248 24.80 -52.66 3.97
CA GLU A 248 26.08 -53.39 4.09
C GLU A 248 25.90 -54.84 4.56
N VAL A 249 24.95 -55.10 5.48
CA VAL A 249 24.70 -56.45 6.02
C VAL A 249 23.75 -57.26 5.13
N ASN A 250 22.78 -56.60 4.49
CA ASN A 250 21.79 -57.20 3.60
C ASN A 250 21.72 -56.44 2.26
N PRO A 251 22.67 -56.63 1.32
CA PRO A 251 22.70 -55.91 0.05
C PRO A 251 21.45 -56.08 -0.84
N SER A 252 20.68 -57.15 -0.62
CA SER A 252 19.40 -57.44 -1.29
C SER A 252 18.18 -56.69 -0.71
N GLU A 253 18.31 -56.00 0.42
CA GLU A 253 17.19 -55.36 1.11
C GLU A 253 16.83 -53.99 0.47
N TRP A 254 15.80 -54.01 -0.37
CA TRP A 254 15.29 -52.85 -1.10
C TRP A 254 14.82 -51.70 -0.19
N SER A 255 14.38 -51.99 1.04
CA SER A 255 13.84 -50.98 1.96
C SER A 255 14.93 -49.99 2.40
N ALA A 256 16.14 -50.49 2.69
CA ALA A 256 17.28 -49.65 3.08
C ALA A 256 17.75 -48.77 1.90
N GLN A 257 17.84 -49.36 0.70
CA GLN A 257 18.19 -48.65 -0.53
C GLN A 257 17.18 -47.54 -0.85
N LEU A 258 15.87 -47.80 -0.71
CA LEU A 258 14.82 -46.81 -0.92
C LEU A 258 14.92 -45.63 0.06
N LEU A 259 15.14 -45.90 1.35
CA LEU A 259 15.21 -44.85 2.37
C LEU A 259 16.45 -43.96 2.20
N LEU A 260 17.62 -44.55 1.90
CA LEU A 260 18.83 -43.80 1.53
C LEU A 260 18.64 -42.99 0.23
N GLY A 261 17.95 -43.57 -0.76
CA GLY A 261 17.65 -42.89 -2.02
C GLY A 261 16.75 -41.67 -1.83
N LEU A 262 15.70 -41.81 -1.00
CA LEU A 262 14.81 -40.71 -0.62
C LEU A 262 15.53 -39.64 0.22
N ASP A 263 16.43 -40.02 1.12
CA ASP A 263 17.25 -39.09 1.90
C ASP A 263 18.15 -38.25 0.97
N ALA A 264 18.90 -38.89 0.07
CA ALA A 264 19.74 -38.20 -0.92
C ALA A 264 18.94 -37.27 -1.88
N ILE A 265 17.76 -37.71 -2.34
CA ILE A 265 16.85 -36.88 -3.16
C ILE A 265 16.28 -35.69 -2.37
N ASN A 266 16.11 -35.82 -1.04
CA ASN A 266 15.72 -34.70 -0.20
C ASN A 266 16.90 -33.77 0.11
N ALA A 267 18.10 -34.32 0.34
CA ALA A 267 19.32 -33.56 0.53
C ALA A 267 19.65 -32.68 -0.68
N SER A 268 19.44 -33.17 -1.92
CA SER A 268 19.66 -32.37 -3.14
C SER A 268 18.75 -31.13 -3.26
N LYS A 269 17.71 -31.00 -2.42
CA LYS A 269 16.81 -29.85 -2.40
C LYS A 269 17.32 -28.68 -1.56
N TYR A 270 18.25 -28.90 -0.63
CA TYR A 270 18.82 -27.80 0.16
C TYR A 270 19.68 -26.88 -0.74
N ASP A 271 19.44 -25.58 -0.67
CA ASP A 271 20.10 -24.58 -1.53
C ASP A 271 21.54 -24.24 -1.08
N ASN A 272 22.00 -24.75 0.07
CA ASN A 272 23.37 -24.60 0.58
C ASN A 272 24.41 -25.47 -0.15
N LEU A 273 24.03 -26.15 -1.23
CA LEU A 273 24.84 -27.08 -2.01
C LEU A 273 25.11 -26.50 -3.41
N THR A 274 26.35 -26.65 -3.89
CA THR A 274 26.67 -26.33 -5.29
C THR A 274 25.82 -27.17 -6.25
N ASP A 275 25.51 -26.64 -7.43
CA ASP A 275 24.69 -27.37 -8.41
C ASP A 275 25.30 -28.72 -8.79
N THR A 276 26.63 -28.82 -8.85
CA THR A 276 27.35 -30.09 -9.03
C THR A 276 27.09 -31.08 -7.88
N GLY A 277 27.08 -30.62 -6.63
CA GLY A 277 26.73 -31.42 -5.45
C GLY A 277 25.26 -31.86 -5.47
N ARG A 278 24.34 -30.96 -5.81
CA ARG A 278 22.90 -31.26 -5.95
C ARG A 278 22.66 -32.30 -7.05
N SER A 279 23.29 -32.14 -8.21
CA SER A 279 23.20 -33.09 -9.34
C SER A 279 23.75 -34.47 -8.98
N ASN A 280 24.89 -34.54 -8.26
CA ASN A 280 25.44 -35.80 -7.79
C ASN A 280 24.49 -36.50 -6.79
N LEU A 281 24.02 -35.80 -5.75
CA LEU A 281 23.07 -36.36 -4.76
C LEU A 281 21.76 -36.83 -5.41
N LEU A 282 21.22 -36.07 -6.37
CA LEU A 282 20.02 -36.46 -7.11
C LEU A 282 20.25 -37.71 -7.97
N ARG A 283 21.41 -37.82 -8.64
CA ARG A 283 21.78 -39.00 -9.44
C ARG A 283 21.95 -40.24 -8.57
N ASP A 284 22.70 -40.11 -7.47
CA ASP A 284 23.00 -41.23 -6.57
C ASP A 284 21.75 -41.69 -5.81
N GLY A 285 20.92 -40.76 -5.35
CA GLY A 285 19.61 -41.06 -4.77
C GLY A 285 18.68 -41.76 -5.77
N THR A 286 18.58 -41.26 -7.01
CA THR A 286 17.79 -41.91 -8.08
C THR A 286 18.25 -43.34 -8.33
N ARG A 287 19.57 -43.57 -8.42
CA ARG A 287 20.18 -44.90 -8.63
C ARG A 287 19.85 -45.88 -7.51
N LEU A 288 19.74 -45.42 -6.26
CA LEU A 288 19.34 -46.24 -5.12
C LEU A 288 17.83 -46.58 -5.16
N VAL A 289 16.97 -45.62 -5.51
CA VAL A 289 15.53 -45.86 -5.68
C VAL A 289 15.26 -46.81 -6.86
N GLU A 290 16.01 -46.69 -7.96
CA GLU A 290 15.90 -47.58 -9.13
C GLU A 290 16.28 -49.03 -8.79
N LYS A 291 17.37 -49.24 -8.05
CA LYS A 291 17.72 -50.57 -7.51
C LYS A 291 16.62 -51.13 -6.60
N ALA A 292 16.09 -50.31 -5.69
CA ALA A 292 15.01 -50.71 -4.79
C ALA A 292 13.72 -51.08 -5.55
N PHE A 293 13.37 -50.35 -6.61
CA PHE A 293 12.20 -50.65 -7.45
C PHE A 293 12.42 -51.91 -8.30
N ASN A 294 13.62 -52.14 -8.83
CA ASN A 294 13.93 -53.36 -9.58
C ASN A 294 13.87 -54.60 -8.67
N ALA A 295 14.25 -54.48 -7.39
CA ALA A 295 14.10 -55.53 -6.39
C ALA A 295 12.64 -55.69 -5.87
N ASN A 296 11.84 -54.62 -5.85
CA ASN A 296 10.41 -54.68 -5.52
C ASN A 296 9.57 -53.75 -6.40
N GLN A 297 9.16 -54.26 -7.58
CA GLN A 297 8.37 -53.50 -8.56
C GLN A 297 6.95 -53.16 -8.10
N LYS A 298 6.48 -53.70 -6.96
CA LYS A 298 5.17 -53.41 -6.36
C LYS A 298 5.26 -52.37 -5.22
N SER A 299 6.44 -51.75 -5.02
CA SER A 299 6.64 -50.68 -4.02
C SER A 299 6.11 -49.32 -4.50
N ALA A 300 4.93 -48.92 -4.01
CA ALA A 300 4.32 -47.62 -4.32
C ALA A 300 5.23 -46.42 -4.00
N ALA A 301 5.98 -46.46 -2.90
CA ALA A 301 6.88 -45.36 -2.51
C ALA A 301 8.08 -45.22 -3.46
N ALA A 302 8.62 -46.33 -3.98
CA ALA A 302 9.68 -46.29 -4.98
C ALA A 302 9.14 -45.83 -6.35
N ALA A 303 7.97 -46.32 -6.76
CA ALA A 303 7.30 -45.89 -7.97
C ALA A 303 7.03 -44.36 -7.97
N ASN A 304 6.54 -43.82 -6.85
CA ASN A 304 6.28 -42.39 -6.71
C ASN A 304 7.55 -41.53 -6.89
N ALA A 305 8.65 -41.94 -6.27
CA ALA A 305 9.92 -41.23 -6.36
C ALA A 305 10.52 -41.27 -7.78
N LEU A 306 10.40 -42.41 -8.47
CA LEU A 306 10.82 -42.53 -9.88
C LEU A 306 9.92 -41.75 -10.84
N CYS A 307 8.61 -41.66 -10.56
CA CYS A 307 7.66 -40.93 -11.40
C CYS A 307 8.12 -39.48 -11.65
N GLU A 308 8.50 -38.74 -10.61
CA GLU A 308 9.00 -37.36 -10.73
C GLU A 308 10.30 -37.25 -11.55
N VAL A 309 11.15 -38.30 -11.53
CA VAL A 309 12.35 -38.35 -12.37
C VAL A 309 11.97 -38.53 -13.85
N PHE A 310 10.98 -39.37 -14.16
CA PHE A 310 10.50 -39.55 -15.54
C PHE A 310 9.72 -38.34 -16.06
N VAL A 311 8.96 -37.62 -15.21
CA VAL A 311 8.36 -36.32 -15.55
C VAL A 311 9.43 -35.34 -16.03
N ARG A 312 10.53 -35.20 -15.29
CA ARG A 312 11.65 -34.29 -15.66
C ARG A 312 12.46 -34.75 -16.89
N LYS A 313 12.36 -36.04 -17.26
CA LYS A 313 12.92 -36.59 -18.50
C LYS A 313 11.97 -36.48 -19.70
N GLY A 314 10.72 -36.05 -19.51
CA GLY A 314 9.70 -36.02 -20.55
C GLY A 314 9.08 -37.37 -20.93
N ASP A 315 9.38 -38.46 -20.20
CA ASP A 315 8.76 -39.77 -20.44
C ASP A 315 7.44 -39.88 -19.66
N TYR A 316 6.42 -39.19 -20.17
CA TYR A 316 5.09 -39.11 -19.56
C TYR A 316 4.39 -40.48 -19.50
N LYS A 317 4.66 -41.39 -20.45
CA LYS A 317 4.10 -42.75 -20.45
C LYS A 317 4.62 -43.57 -19.27
N ARG A 318 5.94 -43.58 -19.01
CA ARG A 318 6.50 -44.25 -17.83
C ARG A 318 6.11 -43.54 -16.54
N ALA A 319 6.09 -42.21 -16.53
CA ALA A 319 5.65 -41.45 -15.36
C ALA A 319 4.21 -41.79 -14.97
N LEU A 320 3.27 -41.78 -15.92
CA LEU A 320 1.88 -42.15 -15.67
C LEU A 320 1.75 -43.59 -15.16
N LYS A 321 2.47 -44.56 -15.76
CA LYS A 321 2.48 -45.95 -15.29
C LYS A 321 2.93 -46.06 -13.83
N LEU A 322 3.94 -45.30 -13.43
CA LEU A 322 4.45 -45.28 -12.05
C LEU A 322 3.50 -44.54 -11.09
N ALA A 323 2.77 -43.53 -11.55
CA ALA A 323 1.73 -42.86 -10.77
C ALA A 323 0.50 -43.77 -10.54
N GLU A 324 -0.02 -44.40 -11.60
CA GLU A 324 -1.08 -45.41 -11.53
C GLU A 324 -0.68 -46.58 -10.62
N ARG A 325 0.57 -47.04 -10.70
CA ARG A 325 1.11 -48.07 -9.79
C ARG A 325 1.19 -47.59 -8.34
N THR A 326 1.58 -46.33 -8.13
CA THR A 326 1.60 -45.71 -6.80
C THR A 326 0.21 -45.74 -6.18
N ILE A 327 -0.81 -45.29 -6.92
CA ILE A 327 -2.22 -45.30 -6.49
C ILE A 327 -2.69 -46.71 -6.13
N GLN A 328 -2.44 -47.70 -7.01
CA GLN A 328 -2.95 -49.07 -6.84
C GLN A 328 -2.29 -49.83 -5.67
N PHE A 329 -1.03 -49.54 -5.33
CA PHE A 329 -0.32 -50.17 -4.20
C PHE A 329 -0.19 -49.29 -2.92
N ALA A 330 -0.80 -48.09 -2.86
CA ALA A 330 -0.63 -47.16 -1.73
C ALA A 330 -1.33 -47.62 -0.44
N ASP A 331 -0.58 -48.21 0.49
CA ASP A 331 -1.11 -48.53 1.83
C ASP A 331 -1.55 -47.29 2.62
N THR A 332 -0.83 -46.16 2.50
CA THR A 332 -1.05 -44.93 3.26
C THR A 332 -1.72 -43.83 2.42
N LEU A 333 -2.65 -43.09 3.04
CA LEU A 333 -3.40 -42.01 2.39
C LEU A 333 -2.48 -40.91 1.83
N THR A 334 -1.37 -40.61 2.50
CA THR A 334 -0.37 -39.64 2.03
C THR A 334 0.25 -40.04 0.70
N VAL A 335 0.66 -41.32 0.56
CA VAL A 335 1.23 -41.85 -0.70
C VAL A 335 0.16 -42.01 -1.78
N LEU A 336 -1.10 -42.26 -1.40
CA LEU A 336 -2.24 -42.32 -2.32
C LEU A 336 -2.56 -40.93 -2.92
N THR A 337 -2.73 -39.91 -2.08
CA THR A 337 -2.91 -38.51 -2.52
C THR A 337 -1.75 -38.06 -3.39
N GLU A 338 -0.51 -38.34 -2.98
CA GLU A 338 0.70 -38.01 -3.71
C GLU A 338 0.75 -38.73 -5.09
N GLY A 339 0.35 -40.00 -5.17
CA GLY A 339 0.19 -40.72 -6.44
C GLY A 339 -0.83 -40.06 -7.38
N TYR A 340 -1.98 -39.63 -6.86
CA TYR A 340 -2.96 -38.84 -7.62
C TYR A 340 -2.39 -37.49 -8.08
N LEU A 341 -1.63 -36.77 -7.24
CA LEU A 341 -0.97 -35.53 -7.64
C LEU A 341 0.07 -35.73 -8.74
N ARG A 342 0.81 -36.86 -8.73
CA ARG A 342 1.72 -37.20 -9.83
C ARG A 342 0.94 -37.53 -11.11
N ALA A 343 -0.12 -38.32 -11.04
CA ALA A 343 -0.98 -38.64 -12.19
C ALA A 343 -1.64 -37.38 -12.79
N GLY A 344 -2.11 -36.46 -11.93
CA GLY A 344 -2.65 -35.16 -12.30
C GLY A 344 -1.60 -34.28 -13.00
N ARG A 345 -0.39 -34.16 -12.43
CA ARG A 345 0.71 -33.39 -13.04
C ARG A 345 1.17 -33.97 -14.38
N VAL A 346 1.22 -35.30 -14.52
CA VAL A 346 1.51 -35.93 -15.83
C VAL A 346 0.40 -35.63 -16.84
N SER A 347 -0.86 -35.80 -16.45
CA SER A 347 -2.02 -35.57 -17.34
C SER A 347 -2.15 -34.09 -17.75
N HIS A 348 -1.82 -33.16 -16.85
CA HIS A 348 -1.75 -31.72 -17.11
C HIS A 348 -0.68 -31.42 -18.17
N VAL A 349 0.53 -31.98 -18.04
CA VAL A 349 1.61 -31.79 -19.03
C VAL A 349 1.31 -32.51 -20.36
N GLU A 350 0.54 -33.61 -20.35
CA GLU A 350 -0.04 -34.22 -21.56
C GLU A 350 -1.24 -33.42 -22.15
N GLY A 351 -1.61 -32.26 -21.59
CA GLY A 351 -2.75 -31.44 -22.04
C GLY A 351 -4.14 -32.08 -21.80
N SER A 352 -4.21 -33.18 -21.05
CA SER A 352 -5.42 -33.96 -20.82
C SER A 352 -6.25 -33.43 -19.65
N ILE A 353 -6.76 -32.19 -19.78
CA ILE A 353 -7.46 -31.41 -18.74
C ILE A 353 -8.47 -32.27 -17.96
N LEU A 354 -9.41 -32.94 -18.62
CA LEU A 354 -10.45 -33.74 -17.96
C LEU A 354 -9.91 -34.83 -17.02
N GLN A 355 -8.78 -35.47 -17.36
CA GLN A 355 -8.17 -36.50 -16.51
C GLN A 355 -7.32 -35.87 -15.39
N ALA A 356 -6.64 -34.75 -15.68
CA ALA A 356 -5.95 -33.97 -14.66
C ALA A 356 -6.91 -33.45 -13.59
N THR A 357 -8.06 -32.88 -13.99
CA THR A 357 -9.16 -32.46 -13.10
C THR A 357 -9.59 -33.59 -12.17
N LYS A 358 -9.91 -34.79 -12.70
CA LYS A 358 -10.26 -35.95 -11.86
C LYS A 358 -9.18 -36.26 -10.82
N TYR A 359 -7.92 -36.39 -11.25
CA TYR A 359 -6.83 -36.77 -10.34
C TYR A 359 -6.55 -35.69 -9.29
N TYR A 360 -6.65 -34.40 -9.63
CA TYR A 360 -6.56 -33.33 -8.63
C TYR A 360 -7.77 -33.33 -7.68
N SER A 361 -8.99 -33.56 -8.16
CA SER A 361 -10.18 -33.71 -7.30
C SER A 361 -10.02 -34.87 -6.33
N SER A 362 -9.63 -36.08 -6.77
CA SER A 362 -9.41 -37.22 -5.86
C SER A 362 -8.25 -37.02 -4.88
N ALA A 363 -7.25 -36.21 -5.25
CA ALA A 363 -6.22 -35.78 -4.30
C ALA A 363 -6.78 -34.85 -3.20
N ILE A 364 -7.70 -33.94 -3.55
CA ILE A 364 -8.39 -33.05 -2.60
C ILE A 364 -9.42 -33.83 -1.76
N GLU A 365 -10.20 -34.74 -2.35
CA GLU A 365 -11.15 -35.60 -1.61
C GLU A 365 -10.42 -36.38 -0.50
N GLY A 366 -9.23 -36.92 -0.79
CA GLY A 366 -8.40 -37.58 0.20
C GLY A 366 -7.80 -36.63 1.25
N GLN A 367 -7.53 -35.36 0.90
CA GLN A 367 -6.96 -34.34 1.80
C GLN A 367 -7.50 -32.93 1.47
N PRO A 368 -8.68 -32.52 2.01
CA PRO A 368 -9.45 -31.35 1.55
C PRO A 368 -8.80 -29.96 1.64
N LYS A 369 -7.57 -29.87 2.16
CA LYS A 369 -6.76 -28.64 2.21
C LYS A 369 -5.32 -28.89 1.73
N HIS A 370 -5.13 -29.76 0.74
CA HIS A 370 -3.84 -30.03 0.12
C HIS A 370 -3.49 -28.98 -0.95
N VAL A 371 -2.58 -28.06 -0.61
CA VAL A 371 -2.21 -26.88 -1.43
C VAL A 371 -1.96 -27.22 -2.90
N LEU A 372 -1.07 -28.18 -3.20
CA LEU A 372 -0.73 -28.54 -4.60
C LEU A 372 -1.89 -29.20 -5.37
N GLY A 373 -2.88 -29.76 -4.66
CA GLY A 373 -4.08 -30.31 -5.27
C GLY A 373 -5.05 -29.19 -5.65
N ALA A 374 -5.33 -28.29 -4.70
CA ALA A 374 -6.18 -27.13 -4.91
C ALA A 374 -5.64 -26.18 -6.01
N ILE A 375 -4.33 -25.90 -6.04
CA ILE A 375 -3.70 -25.11 -7.12
C ILE A 375 -3.82 -25.85 -8.46
N GLY A 376 -3.54 -27.16 -8.51
CA GLY A 376 -3.67 -27.96 -9.73
C GLY A 376 -5.11 -28.00 -10.28
N LEU A 377 -6.10 -28.18 -9.40
CA LEU A 377 -7.51 -28.12 -9.78
C LEU A 377 -7.92 -26.72 -10.25
N ALA A 378 -7.52 -25.67 -9.54
CA ALA A 378 -7.81 -24.29 -9.95
C ALA A 378 -7.18 -23.94 -11.31
N GLN A 379 -5.99 -24.46 -11.63
CA GLN A 379 -5.36 -24.32 -12.94
C GLN A 379 -6.17 -25.03 -14.04
N MET A 380 -6.73 -26.21 -13.78
CA MET A 380 -7.62 -26.90 -14.74
C MET A 380 -8.96 -26.19 -14.90
N GLN A 381 -9.53 -25.65 -13.82
CA GLN A 381 -10.75 -24.84 -13.86
C GLN A 381 -10.54 -23.56 -14.68
N MET A 382 -9.40 -22.87 -14.51
CA MET A 382 -9.03 -21.72 -15.36
C MET A 382 -8.87 -22.11 -16.84
N GLN A 383 -8.29 -23.27 -17.15
CA GLN A 383 -8.15 -23.75 -18.53
C GLN A 383 -9.49 -24.21 -19.17
N ASN A 384 -10.54 -24.36 -18.37
CA ASN A 384 -11.90 -24.71 -18.82
C ASN A 384 -12.88 -23.51 -18.72
N ASP A 385 -12.35 -22.27 -18.60
CA ASP A 385 -13.09 -21.02 -18.36
C ASP A 385 -13.95 -20.98 -17.08
N GLU A 386 -13.82 -21.97 -16.18
CA GLU A 386 -14.54 -22.08 -14.90
C GLU A 386 -13.94 -21.17 -13.80
N MET A 387 -13.71 -19.89 -14.11
CA MET A 387 -13.03 -18.93 -13.23
C MET A 387 -13.70 -18.80 -11.85
N ALA A 388 -15.03 -18.93 -11.77
CA ALA A 388 -15.77 -18.93 -10.51
C ALA A 388 -15.49 -20.18 -9.65
N ALA A 389 -15.29 -21.34 -10.26
CA ALA A 389 -14.92 -22.57 -9.56
C ALA A 389 -13.46 -22.52 -9.08
N ALA A 390 -12.54 -21.99 -9.89
CA ALA A 390 -11.15 -21.75 -9.49
C ALA A 390 -11.06 -20.85 -8.24
N ILE A 391 -11.82 -19.74 -8.22
CA ILE A 391 -11.94 -18.85 -7.06
C ILE A 391 -12.45 -19.61 -5.83
N HIS A 392 -13.55 -20.37 -5.96
CA HIS A 392 -14.11 -21.15 -4.85
C HIS A 392 -13.13 -22.21 -4.29
N THR A 393 -12.39 -22.90 -5.16
CA THR A 393 -11.34 -23.88 -4.79
C THR A 393 -10.25 -23.22 -3.94
N LEU A 394 -9.79 -22.03 -4.33
CA LEU A 394 -8.74 -21.28 -3.63
C LEU A 394 -9.24 -20.61 -2.34
N ASP A 395 -10.46 -20.05 -2.33
CA ASP A 395 -11.12 -19.56 -1.10
C ASP A 395 -11.21 -20.68 -0.05
N THR A 396 -11.69 -21.88 -0.46
CA THR A 396 -11.85 -23.04 0.45
C THR A 396 -10.52 -23.47 1.08
N LEU A 397 -9.41 -23.37 0.34
CA LEU A 397 -8.07 -23.65 0.84
C LEU A 397 -7.63 -22.61 1.91
N LEU A 398 -7.83 -21.33 1.61
CA LEU A 398 -7.34 -20.19 2.40
C LEU A 398 -8.26 -19.78 3.57
N GLN A 399 -9.50 -20.27 3.63
CA GLN A 399 -10.44 -19.94 4.71
C GLN A 399 -10.18 -20.72 6.03
N PRO A 400 -10.50 -20.11 7.20
CA PRO A 400 -10.42 -20.74 8.52
C PRO A 400 -11.39 -21.93 8.68
N PRO A 401 -11.28 -22.76 9.75
CA PRO A 401 -10.38 -22.65 10.89
C PRO A 401 -8.92 -22.94 10.53
N ASN A 402 -8.66 -23.99 9.74
CA ASN A 402 -7.32 -24.37 9.31
C ASN A 402 -6.99 -23.71 7.96
N ALA A 403 -6.76 -22.40 7.95
CA ALA A 403 -6.32 -21.68 6.76
C ALA A 403 -4.89 -22.09 6.35
N GLN A 404 -4.69 -22.56 5.12
CA GLN A 404 -3.34 -22.86 4.63
C GLN A 404 -2.62 -21.56 4.23
N ARG A 405 -1.35 -21.44 4.62
CA ARG A 405 -0.51 -20.28 4.27
C ARG A 405 0.36 -20.62 3.06
N SER A 406 -0.20 -20.45 1.87
CA SER A 406 0.51 -20.54 0.58
C SER A 406 0.47 -19.19 -0.10
N LEU A 407 1.64 -18.66 -0.47
CA LEU A 407 1.76 -17.41 -1.21
C LEU A 407 1.25 -17.61 -2.65
N GLU A 408 1.58 -18.75 -3.26
CA GLU A 408 1.19 -19.17 -4.60
C GLU A 408 -0.34 -19.12 -4.78
N ALA A 409 -1.08 -19.77 -3.88
CA ALA A 409 -2.54 -19.78 -3.89
C ALA A 409 -3.15 -18.39 -3.61
N THR A 410 -2.45 -17.55 -2.82
CA THR A 410 -2.93 -16.20 -2.47
C THR A 410 -2.77 -15.22 -3.63
N VAL A 411 -1.63 -15.25 -4.34
CA VAL A 411 -1.39 -14.49 -5.59
C VAL A 411 -2.41 -14.91 -6.65
N MET A 412 -2.55 -16.21 -6.89
CA MET A 412 -3.47 -16.75 -7.88
C MET A 412 -4.93 -16.31 -7.64
N LEU A 413 -5.39 -16.32 -6.38
CA LEU A 413 -6.72 -15.82 -6.01
C LEU A 413 -6.84 -14.28 -6.12
N ALA A 414 -5.76 -13.55 -5.87
CA ALA A 414 -5.75 -12.09 -5.98
C ALA A 414 -5.92 -11.64 -7.43
N SER A 415 -5.15 -12.18 -8.37
CA SER A 415 -5.27 -11.91 -9.81
C SER A 415 -6.64 -12.32 -10.37
N LEU A 416 -7.16 -13.49 -9.99
CA LEU A 416 -8.51 -13.96 -10.37
C LEU A 416 -9.65 -13.04 -9.88
N ARG A 417 -9.42 -12.22 -8.85
CA ARG A 417 -10.37 -11.20 -8.35
C ARG A 417 -10.08 -9.79 -8.87
N ALA A 418 -8.85 -9.50 -9.28
CA ALA A 418 -8.48 -8.24 -9.90
C ALA A 418 -9.11 -8.09 -11.30
N TYR A 419 -9.21 -9.21 -12.04
CA TYR A 419 -9.78 -9.23 -13.39
C TYR A 419 -11.32 -9.26 -13.37
N PRO A 420 -12.01 -8.31 -14.03
CA PRO A 420 -13.48 -8.27 -14.06
C PRO A 420 -14.04 -9.39 -14.97
N ARG A 421 -14.96 -10.18 -14.42
CA ARG A 421 -15.64 -11.27 -15.17
C ARG A 421 -16.85 -10.70 -15.93
N PRO A 422 -17.14 -11.16 -17.18
CA PRO A 422 -18.34 -10.75 -17.91
C PRO A 422 -19.64 -10.98 -17.12
N GLY A 423 -20.60 -10.06 -17.24
CA GLY A 423 -21.91 -10.15 -16.58
C GLY A 423 -21.95 -9.79 -15.09
N VAL A 424 -20.82 -9.45 -14.47
CA VAL A 424 -20.75 -8.99 -13.07
C VAL A 424 -21.08 -7.50 -12.96
N SER A 425 -21.77 -7.07 -11.90
CA SER A 425 -22.13 -5.66 -11.71
C SER A 425 -20.92 -4.78 -11.36
N SER A 426 -21.00 -3.48 -11.62
CA SER A 426 -19.93 -2.51 -11.27
C SER A 426 -19.64 -2.46 -9.77
N SER A 427 -20.68 -2.60 -8.93
CA SER A 427 -20.56 -2.75 -7.47
C SER A 427 -19.73 -3.98 -7.10
N ASP A 428 -20.04 -5.13 -7.70
CA ASP A 428 -19.36 -6.38 -7.36
C ASP A 428 -17.92 -6.40 -7.88
N VAL A 429 -17.66 -5.80 -9.06
CA VAL A 429 -16.28 -5.57 -9.55
C VAL A 429 -15.48 -4.70 -8.59
N ALA A 430 -16.07 -3.65 -8.01
CA ALA A 430 -15.39 -2.83 -6.99
C ALA A 430 -15.09 -3.64 -5.71
N GLN A 431 -16.03 -4.48 -5.26
CA GLN A 431 -15.82 -5.37 -4.12
C GLN A 431 -14.74 -6.43 -4.37
N GLU A 432 -14.72 -7.07 -5.55
CA GLU A 432 -13.70 -8.05 -5.92
C GLU A 432 -12.31 -7.40 -6.02
N ARG A 433 -12.21 -6.18 -6.57
CA ARG A 433 -10.98 -5.38 -6.56
C ARG A 433 -10.50 -4.99 -5.16
N ALA A 434 -11.41 -4.71 -4.23
CA ALA A 434 -11.06 -4.49 -2.83
C ALA A 434 -10.49 -5.78 -2.20
N LYS A 435 -11.15 -6.93 -2.40
CA LYS A 435 -10.67 -8.24 -1.94
C LYS A 435 -9.33 -8.64 -2.58
N ALA A 436 -9.09 -8.28 -3.84
CA ALA A 436 -7.81 -8.51 -4.52
C ALA A 436 -6.67 -7.73 -3.86
N ARG A 437 -6.88 -6.44 -3.56
CA ARG A 437 -5.92 -5.61 -2.81
C ARG A 437 -5.64 -6.17 -1.42
N ASP A 438 -6.66 -6.59 -0.70
CA ASP A 438 -6.54 -7.27 0.60
C ASP A 438 -5.73 -8.57 0.55
N LEU A 439 -5.69 -9.26 -0.59
CA LEU A 439 -4.89 -10.48 -0.80
C LEU A 439 -3.45 -10.13 -1.18
N PHE A 440 -3.22 -9.16 -2.08
CA PHE A 440 -1.87 -8.68 -2.39
C PHE A 440 -1.17 -8.05 -1.17
N ASP A 441 -1.88 -7.26 -0.35
CA ASP A 441 -1.38 -6.73 0.92
C ASP A 441 -1.03 -7.84 1.94
N ARG A 442 -1.53 -9.08 1.77
CA ARG A 442 -1.10 -10.28 2.53
C ARG A 442 0.09 -10.97 1.90
N VAL A 443 0.20 -11.01 0.57
CA VAL A 443 1.37 -11.57 -0.13
C VAL A 443 2.62 -10.76 0.20
N VAL A 444 2.57 -9.43 0.08
CA VAL A 444 3.71 -8.55 0.39
C VAL A 444 4.17 -8.74 1.84
N LYS A 445 3.25 -8.71 2.81
CA LYS A 445 3.56 -8.99 4.23
C LYS A 445 4.07 -10.41 4.47
N GLY A 446 3.63 -11.38 3.66
CA GLY A 446 4.14 -12.75 3.69
C GLY A 446 5.60 -12.84 3.25
N LEU A 447 5.96 -12.12 2.18
CA LEU A 447 7.33 -12.02 1.67
C LEU A 447 8.24 -11.27 2.67
N GLU A 448 7.78 -10.15 3.24
CA GLU A 448 8.48 -9.41 4.31
C GLU A 448 8.79 -10.32 5.51
N ILE A 449 7.81 -11.12 5.96
CA ILE A 449 7.98 -12.06 7.07
C ILE A 449 8.97 -13.18 6.72
N ASP A 450 8.94 -13.70 5.49
CA ASP A 450 9.88 -14.75 5.06
C ASP A 450 11.31 -14.22 4.86
N ASP A 451 11.49 -12.96 4.48
CA ASP A 451 12.82 -12.31 4.39
C ASP A 451 13.43 -12.07 5.78
N VAL A 452 12.63 -11.52 6.71
CA VAL A 452 13.01 -11.37 8.13
C VAL A 452 13.37 -12.72 8.76
N ARG A 453 12.66 -13.81 8.40
CA ARG A 453 13.00 -15.18 8.84
C ARG A 453 14.26 -15.72 8.20
N ALA A 454 14.55 -15.36 6.95
CA ALA A 454 15.76 -15.78 6.26
C ALA A 454 17.02 -15.14 6.88
N ASN A 455 16.88 -13.97 7.53
CA ASN A 455 17.92 -13.35 8.36
C ASN A 455 19.26 -13.21 7.62
N GLY A 456 19.20 -12.70 6.39
CA GLY A 456 20.35 -12.56 5.48
C GLY A 456 20.68 -13.81 4.65
N GLN A 457 19.99 -14.94 4.84
CA GLN A 457 20.05 -16.06 3.90
C GLN A 457 19.17 -15.81 2.66
N PRO A 458 19.48 -16.43 1.50
CA PRO A 458 18.63 -16.33 0.32
C PRO A 458 17.21 -16.86 0.57
N LEU A 459 16.19 -16.03 0.26
CA LEU A 459 14.78 -16.41 0.20
C LEU A 459 14.56 -17.73 -0.59
N SER A 460 13.61 -18.54 -0.12
CA SER A 460 13.11 -19.74 -0.80
C SER A 460 12.87 -19.49 -2.29
N LYS A 461 13.22 -20.44 -3.15
CA LYS A 461 13.02 -20.31 -4.61
C LYS A 461 11.57 -19.97 -4.99
N ALA A 462 10.57 -20.43 -4.23
CA ALA A 462 9.18 -20.06 -4.43
C ALA A 462 8.91 -18.60 -4.05
N SER A 463 9.19 -18.21 -2.80
CA SER A 463 9.00 -16.83 -2.32
C SER A 463 9.76 -15.79 -3.17
N ARG A 464 10.99 -16.12 -3.61
CA ARG A 464 11.75 -15.25 -4.53
C ARG A 464 11.12 -15.14 -5.92
N SER A 465 10.66 -16.26 -6.48
CA SER A 465 9.97 -16.24 -7.79
C SER A 465 8.65 -15.49 -7.79
N ILE A 466 8.08 -15.20 -6.61
CA ILE A 466 6.91 -14.33 -6.43
C ILE A 466 7.35 -12.88 -6.16
N ALA A 467 8.40 -12.67 -5.37
CA ALA A 467 8.95 -11.34 -5.10
C ALA A 467 9.46 -10.65 -6.38
N ASP A 468 10.15 -11.41 -7.25
CA ASP A 468 10.66 -10.97 -8.55
C ASP A 468 9.62 -11.16 -9.70
N ASP A 469 8.31 -11.27 -9.39
CA ASP A 469 7.24 -11.30 -10.40
C ASP A 469 6.84 -9.87 -10.82
N MET A 470 7.33 -9.44 -11.99
CA MET A 470 7.06 -8.12 -12.57
C MET A 470 5.56 -7.86 -12.81
N ASP A 471 4.81 -8.87 -13.29
CA ASP A 471 3.41 -8.71 -13.69
C ASP A 471 2.50 -8.62 -12.46
N MET A 472 2.84 -9.34 -11.36
CA MET A 472 2.20 -9.17 -10.06
C MET A 472 2.28 -7.70 -9.59
N HIS A 473 3.47 -7.09 -9.61
CA HIS A 473 3.64 -5.69 -9.19
C HIS A 473 2.94 -4.70 -10.13
N ALA A 474 2.91 -4.98 -11.44
CA ALA A 474 2.14 -4.18 -12.41
C ALA A 474 0.61 -4.29 -12.19
N GLU A 475 0.10 -5.45 -11.75
CA GLU A 475 -1.31 -5.63 -11.37
C GLU A 475 -1.64 -4.92 -10.05
N ILE A 476 -0.77 -5.00 -9.04
CA ILE A 476 -0.89 -4.23 -7.80
C ILE A 476 -0.97 -2.73 -8.09
N ALA A 477 -0.10 -2.22 -8.98
CA ALA A 477 -0.16 -0.82 -9.41
C ALA A 477 -1.52 -0.48 -10.06
N ARG A 478 -1.99 -1.30 -11.01
CA ARG A 478 -3.29 -1.12 -11.68
C ARG A 478 -4.47 -1.07 -10.69
N LEU A 479 -4.43 -1.87 -9.62
CA LEU A 479 -5.45 -1.88 -8.58
C LEU A 479 -5.46 -0.63 -7.69
N TRP A 480 -4.30 0.02 -7.49
CA TRP A 480 -4.18 1.22 -6.64
C TRP A 480 -4.29 2.55 -7.40
N GLN A 481 -4.19 2.55 -8.74
CA GLN A 481 -4.14 3.75 -9.57
C GLN A 481 -5.22 4.80 -9.28
N GLY A 482 -6.45 4.37 -8.93
CA GLY A 482 -7.58 5.26 -8.62
C GLY A 482 -7.77 5.62 -7.14
N GLU A 483 -6.98 5.06 -6.21
CA GLU A 483 -7.13 5.27 -4.77
C GLU A 483 -5.84 5.70 -4.04
N SER A 484 -4.66 5.36 -4.55
CA SER A 484 -3.38 5.74 -3.94
C SER A 484 -2.26 5.77 -4.98
N LEU A 485 -1.90 6.98 -5.42
CA LEU A 485 -0.75 7.22 -6.29
C LEU A 485 0.55 6.74 -5.63
N GLU A 486 0.70 6.92 -4.30
CA GLU A 486 1.87 6.46 -3.53
C GLU A 486 2.05 4.93 -3.60
N ARG A 487 0.99 4.15 -3.37
CA ARG A 487 1.04 2.68 -3.50
C ARG A 487 1.30 2.25 -4.94
N THR A 488 0.70 2.94 -5.91
CA THR A 488 0.92 2.72 -7.35
C THR A 488 2.39 2.93 -7.71
N GLY A 489 2.99 4.04 -7.29
CA GLY A 489 4.39 4.37 -7.54
C GLY A 489 5.38 3.45 -6.81
N LYS A 490 5.03 2.93 -5.61
CA LYS A 490 5.81 1.88 -4.94
C LYS A 490 5.85 0.60 -5.77
N ALA A 491 4.69 0.11 -6.22
CA ALA A 491 4.59 -1.12 -7.00
C ALA A 491 5.27 -0.99 -8.38
N LEU A 492 5.07 0.13 -9.09
CA LEU A 492 5.76 0.36 -10.38
C LEU A 492 7.28 0.48 -10.24
N ARG A 493 7.79 1.06 -9.13
CA ARG A 493 9.25 1.09 -8.88
C ARG A 493 9.84 -0.29 -8.61
N GLU A 494 9.09 -1.18 -7.97
CA GLU A 494 9.53 -2.57 -7.77
C GLU A 494 9.47 -3.38 -9.07
N ALA A 495 8.41 -3.22 -9.87
CA ALA A 495 8.35 -3.76 -11.23
C ALA A 495 9.52 -3.25 -12.10
N LEU A 496 9.90 -1.97 -11.98
CA LEU A 496 11.07 -1.40 -12.66
C LEU A 496 12.39 -2.00 -12.14
N ARG A 497 12.55 -2.25 -10.83
CA ARG A 497 13.73 -2.93 -10.27
C ARG A 497 13.92 -4.30 -10.93
N ILE A 498 12.84 -5.07 -11.02
CA ILE A 498 12.82 -6.42 -11.59
C ILE A 498 13.15 -6.38 -13.09
N SER A 499 12.46 -5.53 -13.85
CA SER A 499 12.71 -5.34 -15.29
C SER A 499 14.12 -4.77 -15.60
N SER A 500 14.70 -3.98 -14.70
CA SER A 500 16.11 -3.56 -14.83
C SER A 500 17.08 -4.71 -14.57
N ALA A 501 16.77 -5.61 -13.64
CA ALA A 501 17.60 -6.76 -13.30
C ALA A 501 17.61 -7.86 -14.39
N THR A 502 16.59 -7.94 -15.25
CA THR A 502 16.59 -8.82 -16.43
C THR A 502 17.38 -8.24 -17.61
N GLY A 503 17.82 -6.98 -17.54
CA GLY A 503 18.57 -6.30 -18.61
C GLY A 503 17.72 -5.77 -19.76
N GLN A 504 16.39 -5.85 -19.68
CA GLN A 504 15.46 -5.26 -20.65
C GLN A 504 14.38 -4.44 -19.92
N VAL A 505 14.58 -3.12 -19.91
CA VAL A 505 13.68 -2.18 -19.23
C VAL A 505 12.40 -2.00 -20.04
N ASP A 506 11.26 -2.35 -19.45
CA ASP A 506 9.95 -2.29 -20.09
C ASP A 506 9.48 -0.82 -20.26
N PRO A 507 9.28 -0.32 -21.51
CA PRO A 507 8.78 1.03 -21.77
C PRO A 507 7.44 1.33 -21.11
N ARG A 508 6.59 0.32 -20.91
CA ARG A 508 5.26 0.45 -20.30
C ARG A 508 5.38 0.87 -18.83
N ILE A 509 6.36 0.34 -18.10
CA ILE A 509 6.61 0.68 -16.69
C ILE A 509 7.18 2.10 -16.59
N LEU A 510 8.15 2.45 -17.44
CA LEU A 510 8.72 3.81 -17.50
C LEU A 510 7.65 4.86 -17.84
N ASN A 511 6.79 4.59 -18.83
CA ASN A 511 5.65 5.45 -19.16
C ASN A 511 4.70 5.65 -17.98
N ASN A 512 4.37 4.58 -17.26
CA ASN A 512 3.42 4.62 -16.14
C ASN A 512 4.01 5.27 -14.87
N LEU A 513 5.34 5.26 -14.72
CA LEU A 513 6.02 6.11 -13.74
C LEU A 513 6.02 7.57 -14.20
N GLY A 514 6.28 7.82 -15.49
CA GLY A 514 6.19 9.15 -16.10
C GLY A 514 4.84 9.81 -15.85
N THR A 515 3.73 9.08 -15.98
CA THR A 515 2.38 9.62 -15.71
C THR A 515 2.14 9.92 -14.23
N LEU A 516 2.73 9.16 -13.29
CA LEU A 516 2.67 9.50 -11.86
C LEU A 516 3.45 10.78 -11.55
N HIS A 517 4.72 10.86 -11.96
CA HIS A 517 5.53 12.08 -11.76
C HIS A 517 4.88 13.30 -12.44
N HIS A 518 4.20 13.12 -13.58
CA HIS A 518 3.43 14.18 -14.24
C HIS A 518 2.23 14.63 -13.40
N LEU A 519 1.42 13.70 -12.88
CA LEU A 519 0.27 14.00 -12.01
C LEU A 519 0.68 14.66 -10.68
N GLU A 520 1.87 14.35 -10.16
CA GLU A 520 2.46 15.01 -8.98
C GLU A 520 3.04 16.41 -9.27
N GLY A 521 3.20 16.79 -10.54
CA GLY A 521 3.83 18.05 -10.95
C GLY A 521 5.36 18.00 -11.07
N HIS A 522 5.97 16.82 -10.94
CA HIS A 522 7.40 16.56 -11.15
C HIS A 522 7.76 16.49 -12.65
N LEU A 523 7.43 17.54 -13.40
CA LEU A 523 7.46 17.58 -14.87
C LEU A 523 8.82 17.23 -15.50
N THR A 524 9.93 17.57 -14.85
CA THR A 524 11.29 17.26 -15.34
C THR A 524 11.64 15.78 -15.22
N GLU A 525 11.16 15.12 -14.17
CA GLU A 525 11.34 13.68 -13.97
C GLU A 525 10.43 12.89 -14.91
N ALA A 526 9.17 13.32 -15.05
CA ALA A 526 8.23 12.78 -16.02
C ALA A 526 8.79 12.81 -17.45
N ARG A 527 9.33 13.97 -17.89
CA ARG A 527 10.02 14.13 -19.19
C ARG A 527 11.11 13.09 -19.38
N SER A 528 12.05 12.98 -18.43
CA SER A 528 13.17 12.03 -18.48
C SER A 528 12.70 10.57 -18.58
N LEU A 529 11.64 10.22 -17.84
CA LEU A 529 11.02 8.89 -17.89
C LEU A 529 10.36 8.61 -19.24
N TYR A 530 9.68 9.57 -19.86
CA TYR A 530 9.09 9.40 -21.19
C TYR A 530 10.14 9.37 -22.31
N GLU A 531 11.18 10.22 -22.26
CA GLU A 531 12.30 10.20 -23.21
C GLU A 531 13.05 8.85 -23.14
N SER A 532 13.26 8.32 -21.93
CA SER A 532 13.79 6.97 -21.70
C SER A 532 12.85 5.87 -22.20
N ALA A 533 11.54 5.97 -21.92
CA ALA A 533 10.54 5.01 -22.40
C ALA A 533 10.51 4.95 -23.93
N LEU A 534 10.53 6.10 -24.61
CA LEU A 534 10.52 6.19 -26.07
C LEU A 534 11.80 5.60 -26.68
N THR A 535 12.96 5.84 -26.03
CA THR A 535 14.24 5.27 -26.44
C THR A 535 14.21 3.74 -26.35
N ASN A 536 13.77 3.18 -25.23
CA ASN A 536 13.65 1.73 -25.06
C ASN A 536 12.60 1.13 -26.01
N ALA A 537 11.45 1.79 -26.22
CA ALA A 537 10.44 1.35 -27.18
C ALA A 537 10.96 1.31 -28.63
N SER A 538 11.83 2.25 -29.02
CA SER A 538 12.47 2.26 -30.34
C SER A 538 13.50 1.14 -30.55
N GLY A 539 13.96 0.50 -29.47
CA GLY A 539 14.80 -0.71 -29.50
C GLY A 539 14.02 -2.02 -29.58
N LEU A 540 12.69 -1.98 -29.45
CA LEU A 540 11.81 -3.13 -29.64
C LEU A 540 11.37 -3.24 -31.11
N GLY A 541 10.94 -4.44 -31.52
CA GLY A 541 10.50 -4.71 -32.90
C GLY A 541 9.33 -3.81 -33.33
N THR A 542 9.32 -3.43 -34.62
CA THR A 542 8.52 -2.36 -35.23
C THR A 542 7.12 -2.19 -34.65
N ASP A 543 6.27 -3.21 -34.79
CA ASP A 543 4.83 -3.11 -34.58
C ASP A 543 4.48 -2.92 -33.09
N ALA A 544 5.21 -3.61 -32.22
CA ALA A 544 5.04 -3.50 -30.77
C ALA A 544 5.69 -2.22 -30.20
N GLY A 545 6.85 -1.83 -30.73
CA GLY A 545 7.54 -0.59 -30.36
C GLY A 545 6.73 0.65 -30.76
N GLU A 546 6.15 0.66 -31.96
CA GLU A 546 5.32 1.76 -32.48
C GLU A 546 4.03 1.94 -31.66
N ALA A 547 3.32 0.84 -31.35
CA ALA A 547 2.12 0.89 -30.51
C ALA A 547 2.39 1.47 -29.10
N MET A 548 3.57 1.21 -28.52
CA MET A 548 3.99 1.85 -27.26
C MET A 548 4.38 3.32 -27.48
N ALA A 549 5.15 3.61 -28.54
CA ALA A 549 5.64 4.95 -28.86
C ALA A 549 4.50 5.97 -29.07
N VAL A 550 3.35 5.55 -29.62
CA VAL A 550 2.14 6.39 -29.76
C VAL A 550 1.72 7.01 -28.42
N THR A 551 1.54 6.19 -27.39
CA THR A 551 1.11 6.66 -26.06
C THR A 551 2.20 7.47 -25.36
N ILE A 552 3.45 7.02 -25.46
CA ILE A 552 4.60 7.71 -24.87
C ILE A 552 4.79 9.11 -25.47
N LEU A 553 4.66 9.23 -26.80
CA LEU A 553 4.80 10.51 -27.51
C LEU A 553 3.67 11.49 -27.18
N TYR A 554 2.43 11.01 -27.04
CA TYR A 554 1.31 11.83 -26.58
C TYR A 554 1.54 12.37 -25.15
N ASN A 555 2.00 11.51 -24.24
CA ASN A 555 2.28 11.89 -22.86
C ASN A 555 3.47 12.87 -22.76
N LEU A 556 4.54 12.65 -23.52
CA LEU A 556 5.67 13.57 -23.63
C LEU A 556 5.26 14.94 -24.19
N ALA A 557 4.38 14.97 -25.20
CA ALA A 557 3.82 16.21 -25.74
C ALA A 557 2.99 16.99 -24.70
N ARG A 558 2.20 16.28 -23.87
CA ARG A 558 1.48 16.87 -22.73
C ARG A 558 2.42 17.46 -21.68
N VAL A 559 3.57 16.84 -21.41
CA VAL A 559 4.60 17.43 -20.52
C VAL A 559 5.22 18.69 -21.12
N TYR A 560 5.55 18.71 -22.41
CA TYR A 560 6.06 19.94 -23.06
C TYR A 560 5.04 21.08 -22.98
N GLU A 561 3.75 20.79 -23.21
CA GLU A 561 2.67 21.76 -23.05
C GLU A 561 2.60 22.30 -21.61
N ASP A 562 2.63 21.43 -20.60
CA ASP A 562 2.56 21.83 -19.18
C ASP A 562 3.85 22.50 -18.67
N GLN A 563 5.00 22.28 -19.35
CA GLN A 563 6.26 23.01 -19.12
C GLN A 563 6.28 24.39 -19.81
N GLY A 564 5.33 24.69 -20.71
CA GLY A 564 5.33 25.89 -21.54
C GLY A 564 6.24 25.82 -22.77
N GLU A 565 6.80 24.65 -23.09
CA GLU A 565 7.59 24.39 -24.30
C GLU A 565 6.68 24.11 -25.51
N GLU A 566 5.75 25.03 -25.80
CA GLU A 566 4.67 24.87 -26.80
C GLU A 566 5.16 24.40 -28.17
N SER A 567 6.35 24.85 -28.61
CA SER A 567 6.95 24.47 -29.89
C SER A 567 7.37 23.00 -29.95
N LEU A 568 7.85 22.42 -28.85
CA LEU A 568 8.18 21.00 -28.77
C LEU A 568 6.91 20.16 -28.57
N GLY A 569 5.95 20.65 -27.77
CA GLY A 569 4.62 20.05 -27.64
C GLY A 569 3.92 19.91 -28.98
N LYS A 570 3.81 21.00 -29.75
CA LYS A 570 3.27 20.95 -31.11
C LYS A 570 4.09 20.05 -32.03
N SER A 571 5.42 20.11 -32.03
CA SER A 571 6.25 19.21 -32.86
C SER A 571 6.02 17.73 -32.54
N ALA A 572 5.73 17.38 -31.29
CA ALA A 572 5.40 16.01 -30.90
C ALA A 572 3.98 15.60 -31.34
N TYR A 573 2.98 16.49 -31.23
CA TYR A 573 1.64 16.25 -31.77
C TYR A 573 1.62 16.15 -33.29
N ASP A 574 2.32 17.04 -34.01
CA ASP A 574 2.44 17.02 -35.47
C ASP A 574 3.01 15.67 -35.96
N LYS A 575 4.06 15.17 -35.29
CA LYS A 575 4.65 13.85 -35.57
C LYS A 575 3.66 12.72 -35.30
N LEU A 576 2.95 12.74 -34.17
CA LEU A 576 1.97 11.72 -33.83
C LEU A 576 0.82 11.68 -34.85
N ILE A 577 0.25 12.84 -35.18
CA ILE A 577 -0.85 12.99 -36.14
C ILE A 577 -0.40 12.62 -37.57
N SER A 578 0.87 12.85 -37.94
CA SER A 578 1.41 12.45 -39.25
C SER A 578 1.51 10.94 -39.46
N ARG A 579 1.59 10.14 -38.38
CA ARG A 579 1.56 8.68 -38.42
C ARG A 579 0.17 8.11 -38.18
N HIS A 580 -0.56 8.73 -37.24
CA HIS A 580 -1.87 8.31 -36.77
C HIS A 580 -2.91 9.45 -36.90
N PRO A 581 -3.39 9.77 -38.12
CA PRO A 581 -4.42 10.77 -38.33
C PRO A 581 -5.74 10.50 -37.58
N GLU A 582 -5.98 9.26 -37.17
CA GLU A 582 -7.10 8.80 -36.35
C GLU A 582 -7.00 9.19 -34.85
N TYR A 583 -5.83 9.64 -34.37
CA TYR A 583 -5.58 9.91 -32.96
C TYR A 583 -6.17 11.27 -32.51
N VAL A 584 -7.46 11.25 -32.16
CA VAL A 584 -8.27 12.45 -31.85
C VAL A 584 -7.74 13.26 -30.66
N ASP A 585 -7.22 12.63 -29.60
CA ASP A 585 -6.83 13.35 -28.38
C ASP A 585 -5.64 14.31 -28.63
N ALA A 586 -4.73 13.97 -29.55
CA ALA A 586 -3.67 14.89 -30.00
C ALA A 586 -4.24 16.12 -30.75
N LYS A 587 -5.23 15.90 -31.62
CA LYS A 587 -5.92 16.97 -32.36
C LYS A 587 -6.74 17.88 -31.44
N ILE A 588 -7.26 17.35 -30.32
CA ILE A 588 -7.89 18.13 -29.26
C ILE A 588 -6.87 19.08 -28.61
N ARG A 589 -5.66 18.60 -28.27
CA ARG A 589 -4.60 19.46 -27.72
C ARG A 589 -4.11 20.50 -28.74
N GLU A 590 -3.96 20.13 -30.00
CA GLU A 590 -3.62 21.10 -31.05
C GLU A 590 -4.71 22.19 -31.21
N ALA A 591 -5.99 21.81 -31.16
CA ALA A 591 -7.09 22.77 -31.18
C ALA A 591 -7.07 23.72 -29.96
N GLN A 592 -6.65 23.24 -28.78
CA GLN A 592 -6.43 24.12 -27.61
C GLN A 592 -5.26 25.09 -27.84
N MET A 593 -4.14 24.64 -28.39
CA MET A 593 -3.00 25.50 -28.74
C MET A 593 -3.40 26.58 -29.75
N LEU A 594 -4.17 26.22 -30.78
CA LEU A 594 -4.73 27.19 -31.74
C LEU A 594 -5.70 28.18 -31.08
N ALA A 595 -6.53 27.73 -30.12
CA ALA A 595 -7.43 28.60 -29.37
C ALA A 595 -6.67 29.58 -28.45
N ASN A 596 -5.59 29.14 -27.78
CA ASN A 596 -4.71 29.98 -26.96
C ASN A 596 -4.04 31.09 -27.81
N LEU A 597 -3.68 30.77 -29.06
CA LEU A 597 -3.15 31.72 -30.05
C LEU A 597 -4.23 32.63 -30.69
N ASN A 598 -5.47 32.64 -30.17
CA ASN A 598 -6.64 33.34 -30.70
C ASN A 598 -7.07 32.92 -32.13
N ARG A 599 -6.57 31.79 -32.66
CA ARG A 599 -6.88 31.26 -34.00
C ARG A 599 -8.15 30.39 -33.96
N HIS A 600 -9.21 30.93 -33.37
CA HIS A 600 -10.43 30.17 -33.04
C HIS A 600 -11.09 29.50 -34.25
N ASN A 601 -11.05 30.11 -35.44
CA ASN A 601 -11.66 29.52 -36.65
C ASN A 601 -10.97 28.18 -37.02
N GLU A 602 -9.65 28.13 -36.96
CA GLU A 602 -8.86 26.93 -37.31
C GLU A 602 -9.03 25.83 -36.26
N ALA A 603 -9.04 26.20 -34.99
CA ALA A 603 -9.41 25.30 -33.90
C ALA A 603 -10.83 24.73 -34.09
N HIS A 604 -11.79 25.57 -34.51
CA HIS A 604 -13.17 25.15 -34.74
C HIS A 604 -13.27 24.13 -35.89
N ASP A 605 -12.57 24.37 -36.99
CA ASP A 605 -12.61 23.49 -38.16
C ASP A 605 -11.87 22.17 -37.92
N LEU A 606 -10.76 22.17 -37.16
CA LEU A 606 -10.09 20.94 -36.71
C LEU A 606 -11.01 20.09 -35.80
N LEU A 607 -11.76 20.72 -34.89
CA LEU A 607 -12.73 20.02 -34.04
C LEU A 607 -13.93 19.48 -34.83
N LYS A 608 -14.42 20.21 -35.84
CA LYS A 608 -15.45 19.70 -36.78
C LYS A 608 -14.96 18.47 -37.55
N GLN A 609 -13.71 18.48 -38.03
CA GLN A 609 -13.11 17.32 -38.69
C GLN A 609 -13.06 16.11 -37.74
N CYS A 610 -12.61 16.31 -36.50
CA CYS A 610 -12.62 15.26 -35.47
C CYS A 610 -14.04 14.71 -35.25
N LEU A 611 -15.04 15.58 -35.06
CA LEU A 611 -16.43 15.19 -34.85
C LEU A 611 -17.06 14.47 -36.05
N SER A 612 -16.63 14.78 -37.27
CA SER A 612 -17.07 14.05 -38.47
C SER A 612 -16.56 12.61 -38.51
N SER A 613 -15.44 12.33 -37.84
CA SER A 613 -14.82 10.99 -37.77
C SER A 613 -15.22 10.19 -36.52
N GLN A 614 -15.38 10.85 -35.36
CA GLN A 614 -15.64 10.21 -34.06
C GLN A 614 -16.74 10.95 -33.27
N ASN A 615 -17.91 11.17 -33.87
CA ASN A 615 -19.04 11.90 -33.27
C ASN A 615 -19.49 11.38 -31.88
N SER A 616 -19.22 10.10 -31.58
CA SER A 616 -19.55 9.41 -30.32
C SER A 616 -18.50 9.52 -29.21
N ASN A 617 -17.31 10.05 -29.48
CA ASN A 617 -16.24 10.17 -28.48
C ASN A 617 -16.60 11.24 -27.43
N LEU A 618 -16.97 10.82 -26.21
CA LEU A 618 -17.44 11.72 -25.15
C LEU A 618 -16.40 12.79 -24.76
N ASN A 619 -15.10 12.46 -24.75
CA ASN A 619 -14.04 13.44 -24.45
C ASN A 619 -14.00 14.57 -25.49
N LEU A 620 -14.12 14.21 -26.78
CA LEU A 620 -14.23 15.17 -27.87
C LEU A 620 -15.50 16.04 -27.76
N ARG A 621 -16.63 15.43 -27.37
CA ARG A 621 -17.89 16.16 -27.17
C ARG A 621 -17.84 17.13 -25.98
N ALA A 622 -17.19 16.73 -24.89
CA ALA A 622 -16.93 17.57 -23.72
C ALA A 622 -16.01 18.75 -24.08
N PHE A 623 -14.89 18.48 -24.74
CA PHE A 623 -13.96 19.53 -25.16
C PHE A 623 -14.59 20.51 -26.17
N TYR A 624 -15.36 20.01 -27.15
CA TYR A 624 -16.08 20.88 -28.09
C TYR A 624 -17.14 21.74 -27.39
N THR A 625 -17.80 21.23 -26.36
CA THR A 625 -18.71 22.00 -25.51
C THR A 625 -17.97 23.12 -24.77
N TYR A 626 -16.83 22.81 -24.16
CA TYR A 626 -15.95 23.80 -23.51
C TYR A 626 -15.53 24.90 -24.49
N PHE A 627 -15.03 24.51 -25.67
CA PHE A 627 -14.62 25.43 -26.73
C PHE A 627 -15.77 26.37 -27.14
N LEU A 628 -16.98 25.85 -27.39
CA LEU A 628 -18.14 26.67 -27.75
C LEU A 628 -18.56 27.66 -26.65
N ILE A 629 -18.38 27.30 -25.37
CA ILE A 629 -18.61 28.21 -24.25
C ILE A 629 -17.54 29.30 -24.23
N GLN A 630 -16.26 28.93 -24.35
CA GLN A 630 -15.12 29.86 -24.34
C GLN A 630 -15.17 30.85 -25.52
N THR A 631 -15.59 30.42 -26.71
CA THR A 631 -15.78 31.30 -27.88
C THR A 631 -17.10 32.07 -27.88
N ASN A 632 -17.82 32.11 -26.75
CA ASN A 632 -19.09 32.84 -26.58
C ASN A 632 -20.21 32.42 -27.57
N LEU A 633 -20.38 31.12 -27.79
CA LEU A 633 -21.45 30.52 -28.59
C LEU A 633 -22.44 29.67 -27.75
N PRO A 634 -23.00 30.19 -26.63
CA PRO A 634 -23.75 29.39 -25.65
C PRO A 634 -25.06 28.78 -26.18
N LYS A 635 -25.61 29.29 -27.30
CA LYS A 635 -26.76 28.67 -27.97
C LYS A 635 -26.39 27.35 -28.64
N VAL A 636 -25.29 27.34 -29.40
CA VAL A 636 -24.78 26.13 -30.07
C VAL A 636 -24.28 25.12 -29.03
N ALA A 637 -23.62 25.60 -27.96
CA ALA A 637 -23.20 24.75 -26.84
C ALA A 637 -24.41 24.03 -26.20
N LYS A 638 -25.53 24.74 -25.97
CA LYS A 638 -26.76 24.16 -25.44
C LYS A 638 -27.27 23.03 -26.33
N GLU A 639 -27.48 23.32 -27.61
CA GLU A 639 -28.03 22.36 -28.58
C GLU A 639 -27.14 21.11 -28.70
N PHE A 640 -25.81 21.30 -28.70
CA PHE A 640 -24.85 20.21 -28.77
C PHE A 640 -24.82 19.32 -27.51
N VAL A 641 -24.88 19.93 -26.31
CA VAL A 641 -24.94 19.20 -25.02
C VAL A 641 -26.25 18.42 -24.89
N PHE A 642 -27.38 19.02 -25.26
CA PHE A 642 -28.67 18.31 -25.24
C PHE A 642 -28.72 17.18 -26.27
N ALA A 643 -28.00 17.28 -27.40
CA ALA A 643 -27.80 16.14 -28.29
C ALA A 643 -26.91 15.04 -27.66
N THR A 644 -25.84 15.39 -26.94
CA THR A 644 -25.03 14.39 -26.19
C THR A 644 -25.88 13.59 -25.20
N LEU A 645 -26.67 14.30 -24.36
CA LEU A 645 -27.52 13.69 -23.32
C LEU A 645 -28.73 12.91 -23.84
N LYS A 646 -29.07 13.06 -25.13
CA LYS A 646 -30.23 12.42 -25.77
C LYS A 646 -29.82 11.25 -26.67
N ASP A 647 -28.78 11.46 -27.47
CA ASP A 647 -28.44 10.59 -28.61
C ASP A 647 -27.16 9.77 -28.39
N PHE A 648 -26.41 10.01 -27.31
CA PHE A 648 -25.16 9.30 -27.00
C PHE A 648 -25.14 8.70 -25.58
N ASP A 649 -25.14 9.53 -24.52
CA ASP A 649 -25.26 9.05 -23.14
C ASP A 649 -26.04 10.02 -22.25
N LYS A 650 -27.13 9.51 -21.68
CA LYS A 650 -28.00 10.20 -20.73
C LYS A 650 -27.33 10.45 -19.37
N HIS A 651 -26.18 9.83 -19.09
CA HIS A 651 -25.50 9.82 -17.79
C HIS A 651 -24.09 10.44 -17.82
N ASP A 652 -23.65 11.00 -18.95
CA ASP A 652 -22.37 11.72 -19.03
C ASP A 652 -22.32 12.89 -18.02
N LEU A 653 -21.49 12.74 -16.99
CA LEU A 653 -21.27 13.70 -15.93
C LEU A 653 -20.89 15.08 -16.47
N TYR A 654 -20.05 15.14 -17.51
CA TYR A 654 -19.61 16.42 -18.07
C TYR A 654 -20.78 17.15 -18.73
N SER A 655 -21.51 16.48 -19.62
CA SER A 655 -22.69 17.06 -20.28
C SER A 655 -23.81 17.43 -19.29
N LEU A 656 -24.00 16.68 -18.20
CA LEU A 656 -24.95 17.04 -17.14
C LEU A 656 -24.55 18.36 -16.45
N CYS A 657 -23.30 18.50 -16.03
CA CYS A 657 -22.79 19.72 -15.41
C CYS A 657 -22.79 20.91 -16.40
N ALA A 658 -22.40 20.70 -17.66
CA ALA A 658 -22.43 21.74 -18.69
C ALA A 658 -23.86 22.19 -19.03
N ALA A 659 -24.83 21.25 -19.12
CA ALA A 659 -26.24 21.57 -19.32
C ALA A 659 -26.78 22.47 -18.18
N ALA A 660 -26.47 22.10 -16.93
CA ALA A 660 -26.82 22.88 -15.76
C ALA A 660 -26.21 24.29 -15.82
N TRP A 661 -24.90 24.42 -16.05
CA TRP A 661 -24.21 25.72 -16.14
C TRP A 661 -24.83 26.63 -17.21
N ILE A 662 -25.08 26.12 -18.43
CA ILE A 662 -25.70 26.89 -19.51
C ILE A 662 -27.13 27.32 -19.14
N MET A 663 -27.92 26.44 -18.52
CA MET A 663 -29.28 26.75 -18.09
C MET A 663 -29.35 27.77 -16.95
N TYR A 664 -28.42 27.69 -15.98
CA TYR A 664 -28.27 28.65 -14.90
C TYR A 664 -28.00 30.06 -15.42
N HIS A 665 -27.03 30.21 -16.33
CA HIS A 665 -26.71 31.49 -16.95
C HIS A 665 -27.90 32.06 -17.74
N GLN A 666 -28.59 31.24 -18.54
CA GLN A 666 -29.77 31.67 -19.29
C GLN A 666 -30.94 32.11 -18.39
N ALA A 667 -31.16 31.44 -17.25
CA ALA A 667 -32.17 31.86 -16.27
C ALA A 667 -31.76 33.17 -15.58
N ARG A 668 -30.51 33.29 -15.13
CA ARG A 668 -29.97 34.45 -14.40
C ARG A 668 -29.90 35.73 -15.25
N GLU A 669 -29.68 35.60 -16.56
CA GLU A 669 -29.66 36.73 -17.49
C GLU A 669 -31.06 37.10 -18.04
N SER A 670 -32.06 36.22 -17.89
CA SER A 670 -33.43 36.52 -18.33
C SER A 670 -34.00 37.73 -17.58
N ARG A 671 -34.33 38.79 -18.31
CA ARG A 671 -34.93 40.04 -17.77
C ARG A 671 -36.43 40.17 -17.99
N ASP A 672 -37.12 39.13 -18.48
CA ASP A 672 -38.56 39.19 -18.64
C ASP A 672 -39.26 39.23 -17.27
N THR A 673 -40.08 40.26 -17.05
CA THR A 673 -40.89 40.46 -15.85
C THR A 673 -42.34 40.02 -16.06
N SER A 674 -42.70 39.48 -17.22
CA SER A 674 -43.99 38.84 -17.43
C SER A 674 -44.14 37.62 -16.51
N SER A 675 -45.38 37.29 -16.12
CA SER A 675 -45.67 36.10 -15.30
C SER A 675 -45.09 34.82 -15.92
N LYS A 676 -45.18 34.71 -17.24
CA LYS A 676 -44.62 33.60 -18.03
C LYS A 676 -43.09 33.55 -17.99
N GLY A 677 -42.42 34.69 -18.14
CA GLY A 677 -40.96 34.79 -18.07
C GLY A 677 -40.40 34.53 -16.68
N VAL A 678 -41.14 34.91 -15.63
CA VAL A 678 -40.85 34.54 -14.24
C VAL A 678 -40.97 33.03 -14.04
N GLU A 679 -42.04 32.41 -14.53
CA GLU A 679 -42.22 30.96 -14.44
C GLU A 679 -41.13 30.20 -15.23
N GLU A 680 -40.77 30.67 -16.43
CA GLU A 680 -39.70 30.09 -17.24
C GLU A 680 -38.33 30.24 -16.59
N ARG A 681 -38.03 31.39 -15.96
CA ARG A 681 -36.82 31.59 -15.15
C ARG A 681 -36.74 30.57 -14.01
N ARG A 682 -37.83 30.41 -13.25
CA ARG A 682 -37.89 29.45 -12.14
C ARG A 682 -37.69 28.02 -12.62
N ARG A 683 -38.34 27.64 -13.72
CA ARG A 683 -38.20 26.33 -14.38
C ARG A 683 -36.78 26.09 -14.90
N GLY A 684 -36.07 27.14 -15.31
CA GLY A 684 -34.66 27.11 -15.66
C GLY A 684 -33.75 26.76 -14.46
N PHE A 685 -33.93 27.45 -13.33
CA PHE A 685 -33.21 27.13 -12.10
C PHE A 685 -33.57 25.76 -11.51
N GLN A 686 -34.83 25.34 -11.57
CA GLN A 686 -35.24 24.00 -11.14
C GLN A 686 -34.50 22.91 -11.93
N ARG A 687 -34.52 22.98 -13.27
CA ARG A 687 -33.78 22.04 -14.13
C ARG A 687 -32.26 22.07 -13.89
N THR A 688 -31.71 23.22 -13.53
CA THR A 688 -30.30 23.34 -13.16
C THR A 688 -30.01 22.49 -11.91
N ALA A 689 -30.86 22.57 -10.88
CA ALA A 689 -30.72 21.74 -9.68
C ALA A 689 -30.89 20.25 -10.01
N GLU A 690 -31.92 19.87 -10.78
CA GLU A 690 -32.17 18.49 -11.23
C GLU A 690 -30.96 17.88 -11.97
N PHE A 691 -30.26 18.66 -12.82
CA PHE A 691 -29.07 18.19 -13.53
C PHE A 691 -27.86 17.99 -12.61
N TYR A 692 -27.58 18.92 -11.68
CA TYR A 692 -26.47 18.74 -10.73
C TYR A 692 -26.75 17.66 -9.68
N GLU A 693 -27.99 17.55 -9.18
CA GLU A 693 -28.42 16.47 -8.29
C GLU A 693 -28.26 15.11 -8.96
N LYS A 694 -28.66 14.99 -10.25
CA LYS A 694 -28.42 13.77 -11.02
C LYS A 694 -26.94 13.46 -11.20
N ALA A 695 -26.10 14.45 -11.47
CA ALA A 695 -24.65 14.25 -11.58
C ALA A 695 -24.06 13.75 -10.25
N LEU A 696 -24.46 14.34 -9.11
CA LEU A 696 -24.01 13.93 -7.78
C LEU A 696 -24.54 12.55 -7.35
N HIS A 697 -25.70 12.12 -7.87
CA HIS A 697 -26.20 10.75 -7.70
C HIS A 697 -25.43 9.70 -8.51
N LEU A 698 -24.81 10.09 -9.63
CA LEU A 698 -23.98 9.22 -10.46
C LEU A 698 -22.54 9.17 -9.96
N ASP A 699 -22.01 10.31 -9.50
CA ASP A 699 -20.71 10.44 -8.83
C ASP A 699 -20.83 11.34 -7.58
N PRO A 700 -20.88 10.76 -6.36
CA PRO A 700 -20.88 11.51 -5.11
C PRO A 700 -19.61 12.34 -4.84
N GLN A 701 -18.53 12.13 -5.60
CA GLN A 701 -17.29 12.92 -5.53
C GLN A 701 -17.27 14.10 -6.53
N CYS A 702 -18.33 14.29 -7.32
CA CYS A 702 -18.43 15.35 -8.34
C CYS A 702 -18.51 16.75 -7.71
N ALA A 703 -17.34 17.30 -7.35
CA ALA A 703 -17.22 18.57 -6.67
C ALA A 703 -17.74 19.77 -7.50
N PHE A 704 -17.74 19.70 -8.84
CA PHE A 704 -18.39 20.68 -9.70
C PHE A 704 -19.92 20.72 -9.54
N ALA A 705 -20.57 19.55 -9.39
CA ALA A 705 -22.01 19.49 -9.13
C ALA A 705 -22.35 20.04 -7.74
N ALA A 706 -21.54 19.71 -6.72
CA ALA A 706 -21.66 20.29 -5.39
C ALA A 706 -21.46 21.82 -5.39
N GLN A 707 -20.48 22.34 -6.14
CA GLN A 707 -20.26 23.78 -6.33
C GLN A 707 -21.47 24.45 -6.99
N GLY A 708 -22.04 23.82 -8.02
CA GLY A 708 -23.24 24.30 -8.71
C GLY A 708 -24.47 24.41 -7.79
N LEU A 709 -24.73 23.37 -6.99
CA LEU A 709 -25.81 23.37 -6.00
C LEU A 709 -25.59 24.42 -4.89
N ALA A 710 -24.34 24.63 -4.45
CA ALA A 710 -24.01 25.67 -3.47
C ALA A 710 -24.29 27.09 -4.00
N ILE A 711 -24.03 27.36 -5.29
CA ILE A 711 -24.39 28.64 -5.95
C ILE A 711 -25.92 28.83 -5.99
N ILE A 712 -26.67 27.80 -6.39
CA ILE A 712 -28.15 27.80 -6.44
C ILE A 712 -28.75 28.13 -5.07
N THR A 713 -28.20 27.55 -4.01
CA THR A 713 -28.59 27.83 -2.62
C THR A 713 -28.24 29.27 -2.24
N ALA A 714 -26.98 29.70 -2.44
CA ALA A 714 -26.49 31.02 -2.03
C ALA A 714 -27.26 32.20 -2.65
N GLU A 715 -27.65 32.11 -3.92
CA GLU A 715 -28.45 33.16 -4.58
C GLU A 715 -29.97 33.07 -4.33
N ASP A 716 -30.43 32.06 -3.59
CA ASP A 716 -31.86 31.70 -3.47
C ASP A 716 -32.55 31.54 -4.84
N ALA A 717 -31.89 30.82 -5.75
CA ALA A 717 -32.25 30.74 -7.16
C ALA A 717 -33.66 30.15 -7.40
N LEU A 718 -34.11 29.23 -6.54
CA LEU A 718 -35.46 28.64 -6.60
C LEU A 718 -36.53 29.52 -5.90
N GLY A 719 -36.11 30.48 -5.09
CA GLY A 719 -36.97 31.42 -4.36
C GLY A 719 -36.96 32.80 -4.98
N SER A 720 -36.34 33.75 -4.29
CA SER A 720 -36.39 35.19 -4.60
C SER A 720 -35.92 35.51 -6.03
N LEU A 721 -34.80 34.93 -6.47
CA LEU A 721 -34.26 35.15 -7.83
C LEU A 721 -35.10 34.40 -8.90
N GLY A 722 -35.71 33.27 -8.53
CA GLY A 722 -36.73 32.56 -9.32
C GLY A 722 -38.11 33.23 -9.30
N GLY A 723 -38.19 34.48 -8.81
CA GLY A 723 -39.42 35.28 -8.78
C GLY A 723 -40.55 34.63 -8.00
N SER A 724 -40.25 33.99 -6.86
CA SER A 724 -41.27 33.81 -5.82
C SER A 724 -41.71 35.18 -5.32
N VAL A 725 -43.01 35.44 -5.21
CA VAL A 725 -43.51 36.67 -4.56
C VAL A 725 -42.96 36.71 -3.11
N PRO A 726 -42.41 37.84 -2.64
CA PRO A 726 -41.96 37.99 -1.26
C PRO A 726 -43.10 37.70 -0.28
N SER A 727 -43.03 36.54 0.39
CA SER A 727 -44.07 36.05 1.30
C SER A 727 -43.86 36.48 2.76
N GLY A 728 -42.90 37.37 3.01
CA GLY A 728 -42.45 37.77 4.34
C GLY A 728 -41.86 39.17 4.34
N SER A 729 -41.44 39.64 5.52
CA SER A 729 -40.85 40.97 5.66
C SER A 729 -39.44 41.05 5.05
N GLY A 730 -38.97 42.25 4.67
CA GLY A 730 -37.62 42.41 4.10
C GLY A 730 -36.47 41.92 5.01
N ASN A 731 -36.69 41.92 6.34
CA ASN A 731 -35.75 41.34 7.31
C ASN A 731 -35.68 39.81 7.25
N GLU A 732 -36.80 39.16 6.92
CA GLU A 732 -36.95 37.72 6.83
C GLU A 732 -36.25 37.17 5.58
N GLU A 733 -36.37 37.86 4.44
CA GLU A 733 -35.54 37.55 3.27
C GLU A 733 -34.04 37.73 3.55
N ALA A 734 -33.65 38.76 4.30
CA ALA A 734 -32.24 38.99 4.66
C ALA A 734 -31.70 37.87 5.56
N LEU A 735 -32.47 37.43 6.55
CA LEU A 735 -32.17 36.27 7.38
C LEU A 735 -32.08 34.97 6.57
N LYS A 736 -32.99 34.75 5.61
CA LYS A 736 -32.94 33.61 4.70
C LYS A 736 -31.68 33.62 3.83
N ARG A 737 -31.36 34.74 3.18
CA ARG A 737 -30.12 34.89 2.37
C ARG A 737 -28.87 34.66 3.22
N LEU A 738 -28.84 35.15 4.47
CA LEU A 738 -27.74 34.91 5.42
C LEU A 738 -27.59 33.42 5.79
N LYS A 739 -28.70 32.70 6.01
CA LYS A 739 -28.70 31.26 6.26
C LYS A 739 -28.18 30.48 5.05
N ASN A 740 -28.75 30.73 3.88
CA ASN A 740 -28.34 30.11 2.61
C ASN A 740 -26.85 30.32 2.30
N ALA A 741 -26.33 31.54 2.52
CA ALA A 741 -24.91 31.84 2.29
C ALA A 741 -23.96 31.07 3.24
N ARG A 742 -24.40 30.76 4.47
CA ARG A 742 -23.65 29.92 5.42
C ARG A 742 -23.68 28.45 5.03
N GLU A 743 -24.86 27.94 4.67
CA GLU A 743 -25.02 26.55 4.18
C GLU A 743 -24.20 26.31 2.90
N ALA A 744 -24.12 27.30 2.02
CA ALA A 744 -23.25 27.25 0.84
C ALA A 744 -21.75 27.29 1.20
N LEU A 745 -21.34 28.07 2.22
CA LEU A 745 -19.94 28.10 2.68
C LEU A 745 -19.46 26.74 3.22
N ASP A 746 -20.31 26.00 3.92
CA ASP A 746 -19.99 24.65 4.41
C ASP A 746 -19.78 23.64 3.26
N VAL A 747 -20.45 23.84 2.13
CA VAL A 747 -20.21 23.06 0.90
C VAL A 747 -18.95 23.54 0.18
N PHE A 748 -18.77 24.85 -0.03
CA PHE A 748 -17.58 25.39 -0.68
C PHE A 748 -16.28 25.08 0.07
N ALA A 749 -16.31 25.00 1.40
CA ALA A 749 -15.15 24.60 2.21
C ALA A 749 -14.64 23.19 1.84
N LYS A 750 -15.56 22.24 1.62
CA LYS A 750 -15.26 20.87 1.16
C LYS A 750 -14.84 20.84 -0.31
N VAL A 751 -15.56 21.56 -1.19
CA VAL A 751 -15.21 21.66 -2.62
C VAL A 751 -13.79 22.21 -2.81
N ARG A 752 -13.38 23.19 -2.00
CA ARG A 752 -12.01 23.77 -1.97
C ARG A 752 -10.93 22.77 -1.55
N GLU A 753 -11.28 21.73 -0.81
CA GLU A 753 -10.37 20.65 -0.41
C GLU A 753 -10.22 19.59 -1.52
N SER A 754 -11.22 19.45 -2.41
CA SER A 754 -11.17 18.59 -3.60
C SER A 754 -10.65 19.29 -4.87
N ILE A 755 -10.98 20.56 -5.08
CA ILE A 755 -10.63 21.35 -6.28
C ILE A 755 -9.79 22.57 -5.87
N ASN A 756 -8.55 22.60 -6.33
CA ASN A 756 -7.68 23.77 -6.28
C ASN A 756 -7.95 24.69 -7.47
N ASP A 757 -9.05 25.47 -7.42
CA ASP A 757 -9.43 26.45 -8.45
C ASP A 757 -9.86 27.81 -7.86
N GLY A 758 -9.64 28.88 -8.61
CA GLY A 758 -9.97 30.25 -8.22
C GLY A 758 -11.48 30.53 -8.12
N SER A 759 -12.34 29.83 -8.88
CA SER A 759 -13.79 30.06 -8.84
C SER A 759 -14.41 29.69 -7.50
N VAL A 760 -13.85 28.70 -6.79
CA VAL A 760 -14.32 28.30 -5.46
C VAL A 760 -14.07 29.43 -4.45
N TYR A 761 -12.84 30.00 -4.45
CA TYR A 761 -12.49 31.14 -3.60
C TYR A 761 -13.30 32.40 -3.95
N PHE A 762 -13.58 32.64 -5.24
CA PHE A 762 -14.46 33.73 -5.68
C PHE A 762 -15.89 33.58 -5.14
N ASN A 763 -16.47 32.38 -5.22
CA ASN A 763 -17.80 32.09 -4.68
C ASN A 763 -17.86 32.17 -3.14
N MET A 764 -16.82 31.70 -2.44
CA MET A 764 -16.68 31.91 -0.99
C MET A 764 -16.62 33.40 -0.64
N GLY A 765 -15.88 34.20 -1.42
CA GLY A 765 -15.82 35.66 -1.28
C GLY A 765 -17.20 36.34 -1.41
N HIS A 766 -18.04 35.87 -2.32
CA HIS A 766 -19.43 36.34 -2.44
C HIS A 766 -20.27 36.00 -1.21
N CYS A 767 -20.14 34.78 -0.67
CA CYS A 767 -20.88 34.36 0.51
C CYS A 767 -20.43 35.10 1.77
N TYR A 768 -19.11 35.25 2.02
CA TYR A 768 -18.60 36.07 3.13
C TYR A 768 -19.01 37.54 3.03
N TYR A 769 -19.06 38.10 1.81
CA TYR A 769 -19.60 39.45 1.60
C TYR A 769 -21.08 39.54 1.98
N ALA A 770 -21.90 38.55 1.61
CA ALA A 770 -23.31 38.47 1.99
C ALA A 770 -23.51 38.22 3.50
N CYS A 771 -22.55 37.58 4.17
CA CYS A 771 -22.51 37.44 5.63
C CYS A 771 -21.99 38.69 6.37
N ASP A 772 -21.67 39.78 5.68
CA ASP A 772 -21.11 41.01 6.26
C ASP A 772 -19.70 40.81 6.91
N GLU A 773 -19.04 39.69 6.57
CA GLU A 773 -17.73 39.21 7.06
C GLU A 773 -16.58 39.66 6.12
N PHE A 774 -16.49 40.96 5.88
CA PHE A 774 -15.68 41.54 4.79
C PHE A 774 -14.20 41.18 4.80
N ASP A 775 -13.57 40.92 5.96
CA ASP A 775 -12.18 40.47 6.02
C ASP A 775 -11.96 39.11 5.34
N ARG A 776 -12.84 38.14 5.59
CA ARG A 776 -12.78 36.81 4.95
C ARG A 776 -13.15 36.89 3.47
N ALA A 777 -14.04 37.80 3.10
CA ALA A 777 -14.35 38.08 1.71
C ALA A 777 -13.11 38.60 0.96
N ILE A 778 -12.42 39.60 1.53
CA ILE A 778 -11.17 40.15 0.99
C ILE A 778 -10.10 39.06 0.88
N GLU A 779 -9.84 38.29 1.94
CA GLU A 779 -8.86 37.19 1.93
C GLU A 779 -9.17 36.15 0.85
N SER A 780 -10.44 35.78 0.67
CA SER A 780 -10.88 34.83 -0.37
C SER A 780 -10.65 35.39 -1.78
N TYR A 781 -11.05 36.63 -2.05
CA TYR A 781 -10.83 37.25 -3.37
C TYR A 781 -9.34 37.55 -3.65
N GLU A 782 -8.54 37.96 -2.66
CA GLU A 782 -7.10 38.15 -2.82
C GLU A 782 -6.39 36.81 -3.07
N THR A 783 -6.86 35.71 -2.46
CA THR A 783 -6.40 34.35 -2.76
C THR A 783 -6.73 33.94 -4.20
N ALA A 784 -7.96 34.17 -4.66
CA ALA A 784 -8.36 33.91 -6.05
C ALA A 784 -7.48 34.68 -7.05
N LEU A 785 -7.29 35.99 -6.83
CA LEU A 785 -6.53 36.87 -7.71
C LEU A 785 -5.02 36.53 -7.78
N THR A 786 -4.42 36.09 -6.68
CA THR A 786 -2.95 35.95 -6.56
C THR A 786 -2.44 34.52 -6.72
N ARG A 787 -3.22 33.50 -6.34
CA ARG A 787 -2.78 32.09 -6.40
C ARG A 787 -2.96 31.47 -7.79
N PHE A 788 -3.90 31.97 -8.58
CA PHE A 788 -4.31 31.38 -9.86
C PHE A 788 -3.95 32.24 -11.08
N ASN A 789 -2.94 33.12 -10.94
CA ASN A 789 -2.44 34.05 -11.96
C ASN A 789 -3.46 35.03 -12.60
N ASP A 790 -4.72 34.99 -12.19
CA ASP A 790 -5.88 35.75 -12.71
C ASP A 790 -5.85 37.26 -12.33
N THR A 791 -4.65 37.80 -12.23
CA THR A 791 -4.25 39.16 -11.82
C THR A 791 -4.90 40.31 -12.59
N HIS A 792 -5.47 40.02 -13.76
CA HIS A 792 -6.15 40.98 -14.63
C HIS A 792 -7.68 40.81 -14.64
N ASN A 793 -8.24 39.92 -13.82
CA ASN A 793 -9.69 39.70 -13.78
C ASN A 793 -10.44 40.88 -13.14
N ILE A 794 -11.07 41.66 -14.01
CA ILE A 794 -11.83 42.86 -13.68
C ILE A 794 -12.95 42.56 -12.67
N SER A 795 -13.61 41.40 -12.77
CA SER A 795 -14.69 41.00 -11.85
C SER A 795 -14.16 40.81 -10.43
N ILE A 796 -13.02 40.14 -10.25
CA ILE A 796 -12.39 39.95 -8.93
C ILE A 796 -11.92 41.31 -8.37
N LEU A 797 -11.30 42.15 -9.19
CA LEU A 797 -10.86 43.50 -8.78
C LEU A 797 -12.02 44.40 -8.34
N LEU A 798 -13.18 44.33 -9.02
CA LEU A 798 -14.38 45.07 -8.64
C LEU A 798 -15.05 44.51 -7.37
N CYS A 799 -15.05 43.18 -7.19
CA CYS A 799 -15.53 42.55 -5.95
C CYS A 799 -14.62 42.88 -4.74
N LEU A 800 -13.30 42.92 -4.92
CA LEU A 800 -12.34 43.42 -3.93
C LEU A 800 -12.61 44.88 -3.57
N CYS A 801 -12.73 45.75 -4.58
CA CYS A 801 -13.08 47.16 -4.40
C CYS A 801 -14.37 47.32 -3.57
N ARG A 802 -15.44 46.59 -3.94
CA ARG A 802 -16.74 46.63 -3.24
C ARG A 802 -16.62 46.16 -1.79
N SER A 803 -15.85 45.11 -1.52
CA SER A 803 -15.61 44.57 -0.17
C SER A 803 -14.83 45.55 0.70
N TRP A 804 -13.75 46.13 0.18
CA TRP A 804 -12.97 47.17 0.86
C TRP A 804 -13.80 48.45 1.12
N TYR A 805 -14.69 48.84 0.21
CA TYR A 805 -15.58 49.99 0.39
C TYR A 805 -16.68 49.74 1.45
N ALA A 806 -17.29 48.56 1.45
CA ALA A 806 -18.27 48.17 2.46
C ALA A 806 -17.63 48.13 3.85
N LYS A 807 -16.45 47.50 3.98
CA LYS A 807 -15.64 47.53 5.20
C LYS A 807 -15.29 48.94 5.64
N ALA A 808 -14.81 49.79 4.74
CA ALA A 808 -14.47 51.18 5.06
C ALA A 808 -15.66 51.97 5.62
N THR A 809 -16.86 51.73 5.07
CA THR A 809 -18.11 52.36 5.51
C THR A 809 -18.58 51.85 6.88
N LYS A 810 -18.44 50.54 7.14
CA LYS A 810 -18.77 49.90 8.44
C LYS A 810 -17.81 50.31 9.56
N ASP A 811 -16.51 50.30 9.29
CA ASP A 811 -15.46 50.61 10.27
C ASP A 811 -15.16 52.12 10.42
N GLN A 812 -15.75 52.97 9.55
CA GLN A 812 -15.35 54.37 9.36
C GLN A 812 -13.82 54.52 9.12
N SER A 813 -13.24 53.60 8.35
CA SER A 813 -11.80 53.44 8.20
C SER A 813 -11.24 54.10 6.93
N TYR A 814 -10.49 55.18 7.10
CA TYR A 814 -9.81 55.89 6.02
C TYR A 814 -8.73 55.05 5.30
N THR A 815 -8.09 54.08 5.97
CA THR A 815 -7.12 53.20 5.30
C THR A 815 -7.81 52.20 4.37
N ALA A 816 -8.98 51.68 4.76
CA ALA A 816 -9.76 50.74 3.95
C ALA A 816 -10.28 51.38 2.65
N ILE A 817 -10.73 52.65 2.68
CA ILE A 817 -11.24 53.30 1.46
C ILE A 817 -10.13 53.63 0.44
N ASN A 818 -8.88 53.83 0.89
CA ASN A 818 -7.72 53.94 -0.01
C ASN A 818 -7.40 52.59 -0.68
N ASN A 819 -7.59 51.45 0.00
CA ASN A 819 -7.46 50.12 -0.63
C ASN A 819 -8.56 49.89 -1.68
N ALA A 820 -9.81 50.28 -1.39
CA ALA A 820 -10.89 50.24 -2.39
C ALA A 820 -10.54 51.07 -3.64
N LEU A 821 -10.05 52.30 -3.44
CA LEU A 821 -9.60 53.18 -4.53
C LEU A 821 -8.48 52.56 -5.36
N ARG A 822 -7.51 51.89 -4.73
CA ARG A 822 -6.42 51.17 -5.42
C ARG A 822 -6.96 50.08 -6.34
N TYR A 823 -7.88 49.23 -5.87
CA TYR A 823 -8.39 48.11 -6.66
C TYR A 823 -9.25 48.57 -7.86
N VAL A 824 -10.08 49.61 -7.71
CA VAL A 824 -10.81 50.16 -8.86
C VAL A 824 -9.89 50.90 -9.84
N GLN A 825 -8.78 51.51 -9.37
CA GLN A 825 -7.76 52.07 -10.26
C GLN A 825 -7.03 50.98 -11.06
N MET A 826 -6.74 49.83 -10.46
CA MET A 826 -6.19 48.67 -11.20
C MET A 826 -7.17 48.20 -12.29
N ALA A 827 -8.45 48.05 -11.97
CA ALA A 827 -9.48 47.72 -12.96
C ALA A 827 -9.59 48.79 -14.09
N TYR A 828 -9.48 50.07 -13.74
CA TYR A 828 -9.48 51.18 -14.70
C TYR A 828 -8.27 51.16 -15.65
N HIS A 829 -7.09 50.74 -15.20
CA HIS A 829 -5.93 50.58 -16.08
C HIS A 829 -6.10 49.45 -17.11
N ILE A 830 -6.95 48.46 -16.82
CA ILE A 830 -7.26 47.34 -17.74
C ILE A 830 -8.38 47.74 -18.70
N GLN A 831 -9.45 48.39 -18.21
CA GLN A 831 -10.60 48.81 -19.02
C GLN A 831 -10.97 50.29 -18.77
N PRO A 832 -10.18 51.26 -19.28
CA PRO A 832 -10.37 52.69 -19.00
C PRO A 832 -11.66 53.29 -19.60
N ASN A 833 -12.32 52.55 -20.50
CA ASN A 833 -13.56 52.95 -21.16
C ASN A 833 -14.83 52.51 -20.41
N ASP A 834 -14.74 51.69 -19.35
CA ASP A 834 -15.94 51.28 -18.60
C ASP A 834 -16.42 52.39 -17.65
N LYS A 835 -17.60 52.91 -17.97
CA LYS A 835 -18.29 53.96 -17.23
C LYS A 835 -18.74 53.53 -15.83
N ALA A 836 -18.92 52.22 -15.59
CA ALA A 836 -19.18 51.70 -14.25
C ALA A 836 -17.95 51.88 -13.34
N ILE A 837 -16.75 51.60 -13.86
CA ILE A 837 -15.48 51.81 -13.14
C ILE A 837 -15.28 53.31 -12.84
N ILE A 838 -15.54 54.19 -13.82
CA ILE A 838 -15.46 55.65 -13.65
C ILE A 838 -16.45 56.16 -12.58
N TYR A 839 -17.70 55.68 -12.59
CA TYR A 839 -18.70 56.00 -11.58
C TYR A 839 -18.26 55.52 -10.18
N ASN A 840 -17.72 54.31 -10.08
CA ASN A 840 -17.20 53.76 -8.82
C ASN A 840 -16.03 54.58 -8.27
N ILE A 841 -15.08 55.02 -9.12
CA ILE A 841 -13.99 55.93 -8.72
C ILE A 841 -14.56 57.22 -8.13
N ALA A 842 -15.53 57.86 -8.80
CA ALA A 842 -16.14 59.12 -8.34
C ALA A 842 -16.85 58.95 -6.98
N MET A 843 -17.60 57.85 -6.81
CA MET A 843 -18.26 57.51 -5.54
C MET A 843 -17.26 57.30 -4.39
N ILE A 844 -16.18 56.55 -4.63
CA ILE A 844 -15.15 56.24 -3.62
C ILE A 844 -14.37 57.49 -3.23
N GLN A 845 -14.00 58.33 -4.21
CA GLN A 845 -13.30 59.59 -3.98
C GLN A 845 -14.16 60.57 -3.16
N GLN A 846 -15.45 60.72 -3.47
CA GLN A 846 -16.36 61.55 -2.68
C GLN A 846 -16.54 61.00 -1.26
N LYS A 847 -16.76 59.69 -1.09
CA LYS A 847 -16.95 59.09 0.24
C LYS A 847 -15.68 59.16 1.11
N SER A 848 -14.50 59.04 0.50
CA SER A 848 -13.19 59.23 1.15
C SER A 848 -13.09 60.60 1.83
N ALA A 849 -13.59 61.65 1.17
CA ALA A 849 -13.66 63.00 1.75
C ALA A 849 -14.71 63.13 2.86
N GLU A 850 -15.87 62.51 2.72
CA GLU A 850 -16.93 62.54 3.74
C GLU A 850 -16.44 61.94 5.06
N MET A 851 -15.73 60.81 4.96
CA MET A 851 -15.11 60.13 6.09
C MET A 851 -13.95 60.90 6.71
N LEU A 852 -13.10 61.58 5.91
CA LEU A 852 -11.97 62.33 6.47
C LEU A 852 -12.40 63.66 7.11
N PHE A 853 -13.52 64.24 6.65
CA PHE A 853 -14.13 65.42 7.24
C PHE A 853 -14.74 65.14 8.61
N SER A 854 -15.39 63.98 8.81
CA SER A 854 -15.96 63.56 10.10
C SER A 854 -14.92 63.11 11.13
N ILE A 855 -13.72 62.72 10.70
CA ILE A 855 -12.60 62.39 11.60
C ILE A 855 -12.07 63.66 12.29
N ASN A 856 -11.99 63.61 13.63
CA ASN A 856 -11.45 64.67 14.48
C ASN A 856 -10.00 65.09 14.06
N PRO A 857 -9.65 66.39 14.09
CA PRO A 857 -8.32 66.89 13.70
C PRO A 857 -7.12 66.15 14.30
N ALA A 858 -7.21 65.69 15.55
CA ALA A 858 -6.16 64.95 16.24
C ALA A 858 -5.92 63.52 15.72
N LYS A 859 -6.71 63.04 14.75
CA LYS A 859 -6.61 61.71 14.14
C LYS A 859 -6.39 61.71 12.62
N ARG A 860 -6.39 62.89 11.98
CA ARG A 860 -6.11 63.06 10.54
C ARG A 860 -4.82 63.87 10.33
N SER A 861 -4.37 64.01 9.08
CA SER A 861 -3.24 64.86 8.72
C SER A 861 -3.62 65.87 7.64
N LEU A 862 -2.98 67.03 7.63
CA LEU A 862 -3.13 68.05 6.59
C LEU A 862 -2.83 67.50 5.18
N ARG A 863 -1.84 66.60 5.07
CA ARG A 863 -1.46 65.98 3.78
C ARG A 863 -2.53 65.05 3.24
N ASP A 864 -3.13 64.23 4.10
CA ASP A 864 -4.24 63.35 3.69
C ASP A 864 -5.48 64.18 3.36
N LEU A 865 -5.76 65.24 4.14
CA LEU A 865 -6.90 66.14 3.93
C LEU A 865 -6.81 66.88 2.59
N GLN A 866 -5.65 67.44 2.25
CA GLN A 866 -5.42 68.10 0.96
C GLN A 866 -5.64 67.12 -0.21
N ARG A 867 -4.94 65.97 -0.22
CA ARG A 867 -5.08 64.93 -1.26
C ARG A 867 -6.55 64.52 -1.49
N VAL A 868 -7.33 64.48 -0.42
CA VAL A 868 -8.72 64.03 -0.44
C VAL A 868 -9.68 65.10 -0.93
N ILE A 869 -9.39 66.39 -0.71
CA ILE A 869 -10.09 67.50 -1.34
C ILE A 869 -9.79 67.53 -2.84
N ASP A 870 -8.53 67.32 -3.23
CA ASP A 870 -8.12 67.21 -4.64
C ASP A 870 -8.85 66.03 -5.34
N GLN A 871 -8.97 64.89 -4.65
CA GLN A 871 -9.76 63.72 -5.09
C GLN A 871 -11.26 64.03 -5.18
N ALA A 872 -11.85 64.78 -4.25
CA ALA A 872 -13.26 65.18 -4.33
C ALA A 872 -13.51 66.14 -5.52
N ALA A 873 -12.59 67.06 -5.81
CA ALA A 873 -12.64 67.93 -6.99
C ALA A 873 -12.41 67.15 -8.32
N HIS A 874 -11.69 66.03 -8.28
CA HIS A 874 -11.65 65.07 -9.39
C HIS A 874 -13.00 64.34 -9.56
N ALA A 875 -13.57 63.82 -8.46
CA ALA A 875 -14.88 63.16 -8.47
C ALA A 875 -16.00 64.07 -9.02
N GLN A 876 -15.96 65.37 -8.75
CA GLN A 876 -16.91 66.32 -9.32
C GLN A 876 -16.84 66.43 -10.84
N ARG A 877 -15.63 66.45 -11.41
CA ARG A 877 -15.44 66.44 -12.87
C ARG A 877 -15.92 65.12 -13.49
N LEU A 878 -15.73 63.98 -12.79
CA LEU A 878 -16.29 62.70 -13.21
C LEU A 878 -17.83 62.69 -13.14
N PHE A 879 -18.45 63.11 -12.04
CA PHE A 879 -19.92 63.15 -11.95
C PHE A 879 -20.54 64.12 -12.98
N ALA A 880 -19.87 65.23 -13.29
CA ALA A 880 -20.28 66.13 -14.37
C ALA A 880 -20.24 65.46 -15.75
N SER A 881 -19.18 64.72 -16.10
CA SER A 881 -19.11 64.01 -17.38
C SER A 881 -20.11 62.85 -17.46
N LEU A 882 -20.32 62.12 -16.36
CA LEU A 882 -21.28 61.02 -16.27
C LEU A 882 -22.74 61.51 -16.34
N ALA A 883 -23.07 62.66 -15.77
CA ALA A 883 -24.39 63.28 -15.89
C ALA A 883 -24.66 63.86 -17.29
N ALA A 884 -23.62 64.35 -17.98
CA ALA A 884 -23.72 64.89 -19.35
C ALA A 884 -23.75 63.81 -20.46
N ASP A 885 -23.49 62.55 -20.14
CA ASP A 885 -23.44 61.44 -21.10
C ASP A 885 -24.82 61.17 -21.74
N LYS A 886 -24.88 61.18 -23.08
CA LYS A 886 -26.09 60.97 -23.89
C LYS A 886 -26.27 59.55 -24.43
N SER A 887 -25.41 58.59 -24.04
CA SER A 887 -25.47 57.19 -24.51
C SER A 887 -26.84 56.52 -24.23
N PRO A 888 -27.39 55.70 -25.13
CA PRO A 888 -28.76 55.19 -25.01
C PRO A 888 -28.96 54.29 -23.77
N MET A 889 -27.95 53.51 -23.38
CA MET A 889 -27.90 52.78 -22.12
C MET A 889 -26.60 53.11 -21.38
N VAL A 890 -26.67 53.21 -20.05
CA VAL A 890 -25.53 53.47 -19.16
C VAL A 890 -25.62 52.58 -17.91
N PRO A 891 -24.49 52.14 -17.32
CA PRO A 891 -24.49 51.21 -16.18
C PRO A 891 -24.75 51.87 -14.81
N TYR A 892 -25.13 53.15 -14.78
CA TYR A 892 -25.39 53.95 -13.59
C TYR A 892 -26.60 54.87 -13.83
N ASN A 893 -27.24 55.34 -12.75
CA ASN A 893 -28.35 56.29 -12.85
C ASN A 893 -27.81 57.73 -13.00
N ARG A 894 -28.24 58.44 -14.06
CA ARG A 894 -27.85 59.83 -14.38
C ARG A 894 -28.28 60.84 -13.31
N ASP A 895 -29.50 60.72 -12.81
CA ASP A 895 -30.06 61.65 -11.82
C ASP A 895 -29.32 61.53 -10.49
N ILE A 896 -28.94 60.31 -10.11
CA ILE A 896 -28.07 60.05 -8.94
C ILE A 896 -26.67 60.65 -9.18
N ALA A 897 -26.12 60.58 -10.40
CA ALA A 897 -24.84 61.23 -10.72
C ALA A 897 -24.90 62.77 -10.60
N ASP A 898 -25.97 63.41 -11.08
CA ASP A 898 -26.14 64.87 -10.95
C ASP A 898 -26.49 65.32 -9.51
N GLN A 899 -27.24 64.52 -8.75
CA GLN A 899 -27.41 64.73 -7.31
C GLN A 899 -26.07 64.61 -6.57
N ARG A 900 -25.25 63.60 -6.90
CA ARG A 900 -23.90 63.40 -6.36
C ARG A 900 -22.94 64.53 -6.73
N ARG A 901 -23.14 65.15 -7.90
CA ARG A 901 -22.45 66.39 -8.28
C ARG A 901 -22.83 67.54 -7.34
N LYS A 902 -24.11 67.94 -7.33
CA LYS A 902 -24.65 69.03 -6.49
C LYS A 902 -24.30 68.88 -5.00
N TYR A 903 -24.31 67.66 -4.46
CA TYR A 903 -23.87 67.37 -3.10
C TYR A 903 -22.37 67.67 -2.89
N GLY A 904 -21.52 67.27 -3.83
CA GLY A 904 -20.08 67.50 -3.76
C GLY A 904 -19.66 68.96 -3.92
N ASP A 905 -20.39 69.76 -4.70
CA ASP A 905 -20.18 71.21 -4.78
C ASP A 905 -20.41 71.90 -3.42
N SER A 906 -21.45 71.47 -2.68
CA SER A 906 -21.72 71.94 -1.31
C SER A 906 -20.67 71.45 -0.31
N MET A 907 -20.18 70.21 -0.50
CA MET A 907 -19.17 69.58 0.33
C MET A 907 -17.78 70.22 0.18
N LEU A 908 -17.35 70.55 -1.04
CA LEU A 908 -16.04 71.15 -1.30
C LEU A 908 -15.87 72.50 -0.62
N ARG A 909 -16.94 73.30 -0.49
CA ARG A 909 -16.94 74.58 0.26
C ARG A 909 -16.56 74.41 1.74
N LYS A 910 -16.84 73.24 2.34
CA LYS A 910 -16.43 72.89 3.72
C LYS A 910 -15.00 72.35 3.80
N GLY A 911 -14.38 72.06 2.66
CA GLY A 911 -12.98 71.63 2.57
C GLY A 911 -12.03 72.70 3.08
N ASP A 912 -12.26 73.97 2.72
CA ASP A 912 -11.44 75.10 3.16
C ASP A 912 -11.54 75.35 4.68
N GLU A 913 -12.75 75.25 5.25
CA GLU A 913 -12.99 75.31 6.70
C GLU A 913 -12.20 74.21 7.44
N HIS A 914 -12.26 72.97 6.93
CA HIS A 914 -11.53 71.85 7.50
C HIS A 914 -10.00 71.95 7.32
N LEU A 915 -9.52 72.51 6.21
CA LEU A 915 -8.09 72.79 5.98
C LEU A 915 -7.59 73.86 6.93
N ALA A 916 -8.33 74.95 7.14
CA ALA A 916 -7.97 76.01 8.08
C ALA A 916 -7.86 75.45 9.51
N ALA A 917 -8.88 74.71 9.97
CA ALA A 917 -8.88 74.06 11.28
C ALA A 917 -7.73 73.04 11.46
N GLN A 918 -7.38 72.29 10.40
CA GLN A 918 -6.25 71.35 10.46
C GLN A 918 -4.90 72.06 10.51
N ARG A 919 -4.72 73.15 9.74
CA ARG A 919 -3.50 73.99 9.75
C ARG A 919 -3.29 74.62 11.13
N GLN A 920 -4.34 75.14 11.75
CA GLN A 920 -4.31 75.67 13.12
C GLN A 920 -3.92 74.58 14.13
N PHE A 921 -4.57 73.42 14.10
CA PHE A 921 -4.28 72.31 15.01
C PHE A 921 -2.84 71.79 14.89
N GLU A 922 -2.33 71.62 13.66
CA GLU A 922 -0.95 71.16 13.45
C GLU A 922 0.09 72.24 13.84
N ALA A 923 -0.21 73.52 13.62
CA ALA A 923 0.63 74.64 14.09
C ALA A 923 0.67 74.74 15.62
N GLU A 924 -0.47 74.64 16.31
CA GLU A 924 -0.53 74.61 17.77
C GLU A 924 0.22 73.41 18.36
N ALA A 925 0.05 72.22 17.75
CA ALA A 925 0.72 71.00 18.18
C ALA A 925 2.25 71.10 18.00
N GLN A 926 2.70 71.69 16.87
CA GLN A 926 4.12 71.91 16.61
C GLN A 926 4.71 72.99 17.52
N ALA A 927 4.06 74.15 17.68
CA ALA A 927 4.51 75.20 18.60
C ALA A 927 4.60 74.71 20.06
N ARG A 928 3.65 73.87 20.51
CA ARG A 928 3.70 73.22 21.82
C ARG A 928 4.89 72.25 21.95
N LEU A 929 5.24 71.55 20.88
CA LEU A 929 6.37 70.61 20.84
C LEU A 929 7.72 71.35 20.76
N GLU A 930 7.78 72.47 20.05
CA GLU A 930 8.95 73.36 19.97
C GLU A 930 9.19 74.10 21.29
N ALA A 931 8.15 74.64 21.93
CA ALA A 931 8.26 75.19 23.29
C ALA A 931 8.74 74.12 24.30
N ALA A 932 8.27 72.87 24.17
CA ALA A 932 8.73 71.76 25.00
C ALA A 932 10.16 71.27 24.67
N ARG A 933 10.69 71.55 23.47
CA ARG A 933 12.12 71.37 23.15
C ARG A 933 12.93 72.51 23.75
N ARG A 934 12.56 73.76 23.47
CA ARG A 934 13.26 74.96 23.92
C ARG A 934 13.39 74.99 25.44
N LYS A 935 12.33 74.66 26.19
CA LYS A 935 12.40 74.59 27.66
C LYS A 935 13.39 73.54 28.19
N ARG A 936 13.52 72.38 27.55
CA ARG A 936 14.55 71.37 27.93
C ARG A 936 15.96 71.82 27.57
N GLN A 937 16.09 72.65 26.55
CA GLN A 937 17.36 73.15 26.08
C GLN A 937 17.83 74.32 26.98
N GLU A 938 16.94 75.27 27.31
CA GLU A 938 17.12 76.27 28.37
C GLU A 938 17.48 75.62 29.72
N GLU A 939 16.87 74.48 30.07
CA GLU A 939 17.16 73.72 31.29
C GLU A 939 18.53 73.03 31.26
N LYS A 940 18.95 72.50 30.10
CA LYS A 940 20.29 71.92 29.88
C LYS A 940 21.38 72.99 29.90
N GLU A 941 21.17 74.10 29.20
CA GLU A 941 22.11 75.22 29.13
C GLU A 941 22.36 75.82 30.52
N ARG A 942 21.33 75.92 31.38
CA ARG A 942 21.50 76.31 32.79
C ARG A 942 22.27 75.30 33.63
N GLN A 943 22.22 74.00 33.32
CA GLN A 943 23.04 72.99 34.01
C GLN A 943 24.51 73.10 33.58
N GLU A 944 24.77 73.23 32.28
CA GLU A 944 26.11 73.41 31.72
C GLU A 944 26.76 74.74 32.15
N GLU A 945 25.97 75.79 32.36
CA GLU A 945 26.46 77.07 32.90
C GLU A 945 26.84 76.99 34.39
N VAL A 946 26.08 76.24 35.20
CA VAL A 946 26.45 75.94 36.59
C VAL A 946 27.71 75.06 36.67
N GLU A 947 27.88 74.09 35.77
CA GLU A 947 29.12 73.31 35.70
C GLU A 947 30.33 74.13 35.24
N ARG A 948 30.17 75.03 34.25
CA ARG A 948 31.24 75.96 33.83
C ARG A 948 31.74 76.83 34.98
N LEU A 949 30.83 77.46 35.74
CA LEU A 949 31.21 78.30 36.89
C LEU A 949 31.99 77.49 37.94
N ARG A 950 31.51 76.27 38.26
CA ARG A 950 32.16 75.35 39.19
C ARG A 950 33.55 74.90 38.73
N MET A 951 33.74 74.73 37.41
CA MET A 951 35.03 74.42 36.79
C MET A 951 35.98 75.63 36.78
N GLU A 952 35.48 76.86 36.66
CA GLU A 952 36.31 78.07 36.78
C GLU A 952 36.78 78.33 38.22
N GLU A 953 35.94 78.03 39.23
CA GLU A 953 36.36 78.08 40.63
C GLU A 953 37.47 77.07 40.91
N LEU A 954 37.28 75.81 40.53
CA LEU A 954 38.31 74.76 40.58
C LEU A 954 39.60 75.15 39.83
N ARG A 955 39.48 75.84 38.70
CA ARG A 955 40.65 76.32 37.94
C ARG A 955 41.40 77.45 38.68
N LYS A 956 40.70 78.40 39.30
CA LYS A 956 41.31 79.47 40.11
C LYS A 956 41.97 78.92 41.37
N GLU A 957 41.41 77.88 41.99
CA GLU A 957 42.07 77.13 43.07
C GLU A 957 43.32 76.39 42.56
N ALA A 958 43.24 75.71 41.41
CA ALA A 958 44.37 75.02 40.81
C ALA A 958 45.50 75.97 40.37
N GLU A 959 45.18 77.17 39.90
CA GLU A 959 46.17 78.20 39.52
C GLU A 959 46.88 78.78 40.77
N LYS A 960 46.16 79.04 41.88
CA LYS A 960 46.80 79.38 43.17
C LYS A 960 47.72 78.27 43.66
N LEU A 961 47.23 77.02 43.64
CA LEU A 961 48.01 75.84 44.04
C LEU A 961 49.22 75.62 43.11
N ALA A 962 49.16 76.07 41.85
CA ALA A 962 50.28 76.03 40.91
C ALA A 962 51.31 77.14 41.19
N GLU A 963 50.87 78.34 41.59
CA GLU A 963 51.74 79.46 41.98
C GLU A 963 52.53 79.12 43.25
N GLU A 964 51.85 78.58 44.28
CA GLU A 964 52.49 78.04 45.49
C GLU A 964 53.49 76.93 45.15
N ARG A 965 53.15 76.04 44.21
CA ARG A 965 54.05 75.00 43.68
C ARG A 965 55.17 75.54 42.78
N ARG A 966 55.12 76.79 42.30
CA ARG A 966 56.25 77.43 41.61
C ARG A 966 57.25 77.98 42.62
N ILE A 967 56.76 78.73 43.63
CA ILE A 967 57.60 79.24 44.73
C ILE A 967 58.29 78.07 45.45
N ALA A 968 57.55 77.00 45.76
CA ALA A 968 58.12 75.80 46.37
C ALA A 968 59.12 75.05 45.44
N ARG A 969 59.03 75.21 44.12
CA ARG A 969 60.01 74.68 43.16
C ARG A 969 61.25 75.55 43.03
N GLU A 970 61.13 76.86 43.14
CA GLU A 970 62.26 77.78 43.14
C GLU A 970 63.10 77.56 44.41
N GLN A 971 62.45 77.50 45.58
CA GLN A 971 63.08 77.12 46.84
C GLN A 971 63.70 75.70 46.79
N ALA A 972 62.99 74.73 46.20
CA ALA A 972 63.55 73.40 46.01
C ALA A 972 64.72 73.35 45.02
N MET A 973 64.77 74.22 44.00
CA MET A 973 65.92 74.31 43.08
C MET A 973 67.14 74.95 43.74
N GLU A 974 66.94 75.92 44.63
CA GLU A 974 68.03 76.47 45.46
C GLU A 974 68.58 75.38 46.40
N TRP A 975 67.71 74.62 47.07
CA TRP A 975 68.15 73.49 47.90
C TRP A 975 68.80 72.35 47.07
N THR A 976 68.32 72.10 45.85
CA THR A 976 68.93 71.12 44.91
C THR A 976 70.27 71.60 44.36
N ARG A 977 70.55 72.91 44.35
CA ARG A 977 71.85 73.46 43.95
C ARG A 977 72.91 73.20 45.02
N ASP A 978 72.56 73.31 46.30
CA ASP A 978 73.48 73.01 47.41
C ASP A 978 73.64 71.49 47.62
N ILE A 979 72.57 70.71 47.51
CA ILE A 979 72.63 69.23 47.53
C ILE A 979 73.45 68.66 46.35
N ARG A 980 73.68 69.42 45.29
CA ARG A 980 74.61 69.03 44.21
C ARG A 980 76.09 69.16 44.61
N VAL A 981 76.40 69.79 45.75
CA VAL A 981 77.73 69.80 46.37
C VAL A 981 77.89 68.60 47.31
N GLU A 982 76.85 68.22 48.06
CA GLU A 982 76.87 67.01 48.91
C GLU A 982 76.70 65.69 48.14
N SER A 983 76.48 65.73 46.82
CA SER A 983 76.46 64.52 45.98
C SER A 983 77.85 63.88 45.75
N ASP A 984 78.90 64.37 46.41
CA ASP A 984 80.15 63.63 46.61
C ASP A 984 80.06 62.62 47.80
N GLU A 985 79.04 62.67 48.66
CA GLU A 985 78.91 61.79 49.83
C GLU A 985 77.59 60.95 49.89
N GLU A 986 77.75 59.66 50.22
CA GLU A 986 76.78 58.71 50.84
C GLU A 986 75.34 58.54 50.28
N ARG A 987 75.24 57.91 49.10
CA ARG A 987 74.01 57.53 48.38
C ARG A 987 73.28 56.25 48.90
N GLU A 988 72.38 56.28 49.89
CA GLU A 988 71.54 55.10 50.27
C GLU A 988 70.10 55.28 50.90
N LYS A 989 69.10 54.53 50.35
CA LYS A 989 67.96 53.76 51.01
C LYS A 989 66.58 54.36 51.51
N ARG A 990 65.44 53.73 51.03
CA ARG A 990 64.07 53.43 51.64
C ARG A 990 62.75 54.27 51.36
N PRO A 991 61.58 53.59 51.07
CA PRO A 991 60.18 54.05 51.47
C PRO A 991 59.00 52.98 51.53
N LYS A 992 57.76 53.31 52.07
CA LYS A 992 56.32 52.93 51.63
C LYS A 992 55.16 52.64 52.67
N LYS A 993 53.88 53.13 52.46
CA LYS A 993 52.51 52.44 52.61
C LYS A 993 51.20 53.23 52.16
N THR A 994 49.94 52.93 52.61
CA THR A 994 48.63 52.89 51.79
C THR A 994 47.22 53.29 52.44
N ARG A 995 46.10 53.59 51.68
CA ARG A 995 44.64 53.02 51.70
C ARG A 995 43.45 53.89 51.08
N LYS A 996 42.10 53.58 51.26
CA LYS A 996 40.85 54.10 50.52
C LYS A 996 39.42 53.94 51.23
N PRO A 997 38.30 54.67 50.83
CA PRO A 997 36.85 54.57 51.31
C PRO A 997 35.67 54.46 50.23
N LYS A 998 34.33 54.50 50.58
CA LYS A 998 33.08 54.45 49.68
C LYS A 998 31.67 54.74 50.37
N ASN A 999 30.53 54.78 49.61
CA ASN A 999 29.04 54.67 49.93
C ASN A 999 28.27 55.95 50.44
N ASP A 1000 26.91 56.21 50.43
CA ASP A 1000 25.59 55.82 49.77
C ASP A 1000 24.48 56.93 50.14
N GLY A 1001 23.14 57.02 49.91
CA GLY A 1001 21.96 56.26 49.34
C GLY A 1001 20.56 57.01 49.43
N SER A 1002 19.38 56.38 49.13
CA SER A 1002 17.91 56.83 49.22
C SER A 1002 17.35 57.92 48.23
N GLY A 1003 16.04 58.26 48.01
CA GLY A 1003 14.62 57.84 48.38
C GLY A 1003 13.62 59.06 48.41
N ASP A 1004 12.26 59.15 48.29
CA ASP A 1004 11.00 58.42 47.86
C ASP A 1004 9.80 59.48 47.79
N GLU A 1005 8.47 59.39 47.45
CA GLU A 1005 7.39 58.40 47.06
C GLU A 1005 6.54 58.85 45.77
N ALA A 1006 5.18 59.07 45.57
CA ALA A 1006 3.87 59.10 46.30
C ALA A 1006 2.56 58.96 45.36
N GLU A 1007 1.31 59.18 45.84
CA GLU A 1007 -0.03 59.08 45.13
C GLU A 1007 -0.33 60.13 43.98
N PRO A 1008 -1.28 59.93 43.02
CA PRO A 1008 -1.82 58.69 42.41
C PRO A 1008 -2.15 58.68 40.87
N LYS A 1009 -2.14 57.48 40.26
CA LYS A 1009 -3.00 56.99 39.13
C LYS A 1009 -3.12 57.77 37.76
N LYS A 1010 -2.48 57.28 36.67
CA LYS A 1010 -3.12 56.72 35.42
C LYS A 1010 -2.24 56.60 34.13
N LYS A 1011 -2.39 55.44 33.44
CA LYS A 1011 -2.42 55.17 31.97
C LYS A 1011 -1.38 55.77 30.97
N ARG A 1012 -0.36 54.96 30.65
CA ARG A 1012 -0.12 54.23 29.36
C ARG A 1012 -0.27 54.94 27.98
N ARG A 1013 0.77 54.82 27.13
CA ARG A 1013 0.94 55.21 25.69
C ARG A 1013 1.15 56.72 25.43
N GLY A 1014 2.03 57.18 24.53
CA GLY A 1014 3.11 56.51 23.76
C GLY A 1014 2.97 56.61 22.22
N LYS A 1015 3.82 57.44 21.59
CA LYS A 1015 4.25 57.55 20.16
C LYS A 1015 5.15 58.81 20.06
N LEU A 1016 5.96 59.14 19.05
CA LEU A 1016 6.68 58.46 17.96
C LEU A 1016 7.23 59.59 17.04
N LYS A 1017 8.54 59.85 17.09
CA LYS A 1017 9.43 60.26 15.97
C LYS A 1017 8.95 61.29 14.90
N LYS A 1018 9.52 62.51 14.96
CA LYS A 1018 10.05 63.30 13.82
C LYS A 1018 11.19 64.20 14.37
N THR A 1019 12.45 64.18 13.94
CA THR A 1019 13.10 64.26 12.59
C THR A 1019 12.89 65.58 11.86
N LEU A 1020 13.99 66.36 11.80
CA LEU A 1020 14.56 67.19 10.73
C LEU A 1020 15.79 67.86 11.42
N SER A 1021 17.03 67.57 10.98
CA SER A 1021 17.88 68.43 10.12
C SER A 1021 18.06 69.85 10.68
N ASP A 1022 19.28 70.37 10.80
CA ASP A 1022 20.27 70.45 9.71
C ASP A 1022 21.74 70.57 10.21
N GLN A 1023 22.71 70.52 9.29
CA GLN A 1023 24.13 70.99 9.37
C GLN A 1023 25.02 70.47 10.53
N GLY A 1024 26.35 70.42 10.42
CA GLY A 1024 27.26 70.81 9.31
C GLY A 1024 28.52 71.50 9.86
N ASP A 1025 29.68 71.14 9.33
CA ASP A 1025 30.99 71.83 9.46
C ASP A 1025 31.64 71.82 10.89
N VAL A 1026 32.97 71.88 11.09
CA VAL A 1026 34.11 72.03 10.15
C VAL A 1026 35.43 71.43 10.71
N GLU A 1027 36.35 71.00 9.82
CA GLU A 1027 37.84 70.90 9.97
C GLU A 1027 38.50 69.97 11.06
N ASP A 1028 39.69 69.35 10.88
CA ASP A 1028 40.60 69.11 9.73
C ASP A 1028 41.70 68.05 10.12
N PRO A 1029 42.81 67.79 9.39
CA PRO A 1029 43.00 67.43 7.96
C PRO A 1029 43.75 66.07 7.74
N ALA A 1030 43.65 65.51 6.52
CA ALA A 1030 44.67 64.65 5.87
C ALA A 1030 44.33 64.46 4.36
N VAL A 1031 44.82 65.31 3.44
CA VAL A 1031 46.09 65.17 2.67
C VAL A 1031 46.05 64.10 1.55
N PHE A 1032 45.80 64.56 0.31
CA PHE A 1032 46.18 64.01 -1.03
C PHE A 1032 45.71 62.57 -1.41
N SER A 1033 45.39 62.23 -2.67
CA SER A 1033 45.39 62.95 -3.97
C SER A 1033 44.38 62.31 -4.95
N ASP A 1034 44.02 63.04 -6.02
CA ASP A 1034 43.75 62.67 -7.44
C ASP A 1034 43.24 61.23 -7.79
N GLU A 1035 42.30 61.01 -8.73
CA GLU A 1035 41.70 61.88 -9.76
C GLU A 1035 40.30 61.35 -10.19
N ASP A 1036 39.61 62.12 -11.05
CA ASP A 1036 38.18 62.10 -11.43
C ASP A 1036 37.52 60.77 -11.93
N ASP A 1037 36.22 60.58 -11.62
CA ASP A 1037 35.06 60.90 -12.51
C ASP A 1037 33.82 59.94 -12.57
N VAL A 1038 32.64 60.54 -12.84
CA VAL A 1038 31.36 60.01 -13.40
C VAL A 1038 30.56 58.84 -12.76
N GLU A 1039 29.42 59.24 -12.17
CA GLU A 1039 28.04 58.65 -12.17
C GLU A 1039 27.69 57.15 -11.86
N LYS A 1040 26.87 56.97 -10.80
CA LYS A 1040 25.47 56.42 -10.71
C LYS A 1040 24.95 55.33 -11.71
N PRO A 1041 23.88 54.52 -11.39
CA PRO A 1041 23.08 54.42 -10.14
C PRO A 1041 22.66 52.99 -9.64
N ALA A 1042 22.37 52.92 -8.33
CA ALA A 1042 21.27 52.19 -7.65
C ALA A 1042 20.70 50.82 -8.12
N LYS A 1043 20.64 49.85 -7.17
CA LYS A 1043 19.38 49.23 -6.69
C LYS A 1043 19.52 48.51 -5.33
N LYS A 1044 18.46 47.85 -4.83
CA LYS A 1044 18.26 47.41 -3.43
C LYS A 1044 18.02 45.89 -3.28
N ARG A 1045 18.16 45.41 -2.03
CA ARG A 1045 17.54 44.21 -1.39
C ARG A 1045 18.13 42.83 -1.78
N ALA A 1046 18.05 41.78 -0.95
CA ALA A 1046 17.59 41.62 0.45
C ALA A 1046 18.20 40.35 1.10
N VAL A 1047 18.07 40.19 2.43
CA VAL A 1047 18.44 38.95 3.19
C VAL A 1047 17.28 38.49 4.09
N LYS A 1048 17.23 37.19 4.41
CA LYS A 1048 16.12 36.44 5.03
C LYS A 1048 16.29 36.16 6.55
N LYS A 1049 15.33 35.39 7.10
CA LYS A 1049 15.11 35.03 8.52
C LYS A 1049 16.20 34.16 9.17
N ARG A 1050 16.25 34.32 10.51
CA ARG A 1050 16.51 33.35 11.59
C ARG A 1050 15.94 31.94 11.37
N VAL A 1051 16.63 30.91 11.88
CA VAL A 1051 16.14 29.53 12.13
C VAL A 1051 16.56 29.11 13.57
N VAL A 1052 15.96 28.04 14.11
CA VAL A 1052 16.13 27.50 15.48
C VAL A 1052 16.87 26.16 15.42
N ARG A 1053 17.46 25.71 16.54
CA ARG A 1053 17.96 24.35 16.74
C ARG A 1053 17.84 23.96 18.21
N ASP A 1054 17.37 22.74 18.45
CA ASP A 1054 17.45 21.94 19.68
C ASP A 1054 17.58 20.46 19.23
N ASP A 1055 18.14 19.59 20.09
CA ASP A 1055 18.25 18.11 19.94
C ASP A 1055 17.99 17.48 21.36
N ASP A 1056 17.71 16.17 21.47
CA ASP A 1056 16.84 15.52 22.48
C ASP A 1056 17.44 15.01 23.85
N ASP A 1057 16.64 14.20 24.58
CA ASP A 1057 16.88 13.23 25.70
C ASP A 1057 16.48 13.65 27.15
N GLU A 1058 15.77 12.86 27.98
CA GLU A 1058 15.03 11.57 27.80
C GLU A 1058 13.97 11.30 28.94
N GLU A 1059 13.25 10.15 28.84
CA GLU A 1059 12.47 9.37 29.85
C GLU A 1059 11.14 9.84 30.54
N THR A 1060 10.03 9.34 29.96
CA THR A 1060 8.90 8.52 30.54
C THR A 1060 7.86 8.98 31.62
N ALA A 1061 6.67 8.36 31.47
CA ALA A 1061 5.65 7.96 32.49
C ALA A 1061 4.49 8.89 32.96
N GLY A 1062 3.34 8.24 33.25
CA GLY A 1062 2.15 8.73 33.98
C GLY A 1062 1.53 7.55 34.79
N PRO A 1063 0.25 7.54 35.26
CA PRO A 1063 -0.85 8.50 35.10
C PRO A 1063 -1.69 8.79 36.39
N ARG A 1064 -2.73 9.65 36.28
CA ARG A 1064 -3.98 9.79 37.12
C ARG A 1064 -4.01 9.30 38.60
N LYS A 1065 -4.41 10.17 39.55
CA LYS A 1065 -5.53 9.89 40.53
C LYS A 1065 -5.94 11.01 41.53
N LYS A 1066 -7.26 11.01 41.82
CA LYS A 1066 -8.00 11.31 43.08
C LYS A 1066 -8.16 12.74 43.67
N GLN A 1067 -9.37 12.93 44.22
CA GLN A 1067 -9.81 13.97 45.16
C GLN A 1067 -9.58 13.50 46.63
N PHE A 1068 -9.70 14.38 47.65
CA PHE A 1068 -10.72 14.24 48.72
C PHE A 1068 -10.86 15.49 49.64
N LYS A 1069 -11.79 15.37 50.61
CA LYS A 1069 -12.47 16.42 51.41
C LYS A 1069 -11.72 16.92 52.66
N SER A 1070 -12.26 17.98 53.29
CA SER A 1070 -12.33 18.16 54.76
C SER A 1070 -13.81 18.20 55.23
N LYS A 1071 -14.09 18.29 56.54
CA LYS A 1071 -15.39 17.94 57.17
C LYS A 1071 -15.65 18.74 58.47
N GLU A 1072 -16.88 18.64 59.00
CA GLU A 1072 -17.44 19.05 60.32
C GLU A 1072 -18.51 20.18 60.23
N MET A 1073 -19.63 20.20 60.99
CA MET A 1073 -20.20 19.23 61.97
C MET A 1073 -21.76 19.33 62.03
N LEU A 1074 -22.39 18.60 62.97
CA LEU A 1074 -23.85 18.40 63.26
C LEU A 1074 -24.70 19.70 63.44
N SER A 1075 -26.05 19.70 63.49
CA SER A 1075 -26.98 18.62 63.91
C SER A 1075 -28.37 18.59 63.23
N ASP A 1076 -29.10 17.53 63.57
CA ASP A 1076 -30.42 17.05 63.12
C ASP A 1076 -31.62 18.00 63.28
N THR A 1077 -32.61 17.85 62.38
CA THR A 1077 -34.04 17.62 62.68
C THR A 1077 -34.71 16.93 61.49
N ASP A 1078 -35.78 16.17 61.74
CA ASP A 1078 -36.55 15.39 60.76
C ASP A 1078 -37.62 16.21 59.98
N ASP A 1079 -38.41 15.46 59.20
CA ASP A 1079 -39.79 15.71 58.74
C ASP A 1079 -40.08 16.40 57.39
N GLU A 1080 -40.62 15.54 56.50
CA GLU A 1080 -41.83 15.68 55.67
C GLU A 1080 -41.95 16.71 54.51
N MET A 1081 -42.29 16.12 53.35
CA MET A 1081 -43.38 16.53 52.43
C MET A 1081 -43.37 17.99 51.91
N SER A 1082 -43.00 18.21 50.65
CA SER A 1082 -43.89 17.90 49.50
C SER A 1082 -43.18 17.98 48.14
#